data_AF-A0AAV2YUT2-F1
#
_entry.id   AF-A0AAV2YUT2-F1
#
_cell.length_a   1.000
_cell.length_b   1.000
_cell.length_c   1.000
_cell.angle_alpha   90.00
_cell.angle_beta   90.00
_cell.angle_gamma   90.00
#
_symmetry.space_group_name_H-M   'P 1'
#
loop_
_entity.id
_entity.type
_entity.pdbx_description
1 polymer ?
#
loop_
_entity_poly.entity_id
_entity_poly.type
_entity_poly.pdbx_seq_one_letter_code
_entity_poly.pdbx_strand_id
1 'polypeptide(L)'
;IQLGGANDGICHFLSLGGFEMLLDCGAHMQSLTSPQRAPALKSSADPLRINLPAIHTIDVESLDIILISNHLSLLALPFLTESLGFKGTVYATELTMAFGRLLLEELATAMDHRGVVLEYGLPHQHAIDRASMNSVSPATLRPLRLADIRACCAKIETIEFKEIKELSYGVTITALSSGFSLGACMWLIESPNDRLAYVPAASGDLNRHPKELDFAPLIDCETLLLTDLKPDRDPHTSTERMVERFLSSITRVLDRNGVCIIPRTPCGVLFDLIEATYAGCCHHKQQPVPMYLMSPHAVEAMDLTLVGPEWLCEKKTGKLYVGDYAFLHSSLIKNKVLHPVPEITSQMLTALQNGGIVFAGHPSLRFGPVKDLLQLFGHDNRNALLLSEPYFDMQDVLAPFSSLELEKIMCPIDARLSCGDANQFITRCCPRNLLVPVEFTRSAMPQRTAIDSSGNMDQERQDTSHFSHVLPLSELTIAKPKTDPTTVAMKLLEPIVLDKSAKYVDGRLDPRLAAKTVLTDVGGKAAAYVSGVLRVKRKSFVLQERPDASSSSRASPASVESSSTNDRSKTNASRRKSSMANNSAGLLRPPVIEYREKTNMLLGSVDEEKLSRQIKSHDPNAQVFISQSQDDAELLMSIPSMDARITLAKAGGRTMIETEKEESRALLTTLVLAQLAVIHQ
;
A
#
# COMPACT_ATOMS: atom_id res chain seq x y z
N ILE A 1 -6.30 6.06 -3.67
CA ILE A 1 -7.11 6.65 -2.57
C ILE A 1 -6.70 5.97 -1.27
N GLN A 2 -6.44 6.72 -0.20
CA GLN A 2 -6.23 6.15 1.13
C GLN A 2 -7.58 5.93 1.82
N LEU A 3 -7.90 4.68 2.18
CA LEU A 3 -9.15 4.29 2.84
C LEU A 3 -8.96 4.02 4.34
N GLY A 4 -7.72 3.69 4.74
CA GLY A 4 -7.33 3.35 6.09
C GLY A 4 -6.37 4.35 6.74
N GLY A 5 -5.90 4.03 7.94
CA GLY A 5 -4.98 4.89 8.67
C GLY A 5 -3.55 4.81 8.12
N ALA A 6 -2.72 5.81 8.46
CA ALA A 6 -1.34 5.87 8.02
C ALA A 6 -0.40 4.88 8.77
N ASN A 7 -0.74 4.55 10.03
CA ASN A 7 0.09 3.77 10.96
C ASN A 7 -0.61 2.53 11.54
N ASP A 8 -1.91 2.37 11.26
CA ASP A 8 -2.78 1.30 11.78
C ASP A 8 -4.01 1.19 10.85
N GLY A 9 -4.50 -0.03 10.61
CA GLY A 9 -5.63 -0.28 9.72
C GLY A 9 -5.40 0.19 8.28
N ILE A 10 -4.28 -0.20 7.67
CA ILE A 10 -3.88 0.25 6.32
C ILE A 10 -4.80 -0.33 5.26
N CYS A 11 -5.17 0.52 4.31
CA CYS A 11 -5.97 0.15 3.16
C CYS A 11 -5.92 1.24 2.10
N HIS A 12 -5.59 0.88 0.87
CA HIS A 12 -5.56 1.80 -0.27
C HIS A 12 -6.27 1.22 -1.48
N PHE A 13 -7.12 2.03 -2.10
CA PHE A 13 -7.68 1.70 -3.42
C PHE A 13 -6.77 2.25 -4.51
N LEU A 14 -6.37 1.39 -5.44
CA LEU A 14 -5.52 1.72 -6.59
C LEU A 14 -6.27 1.33 -7.88
N SER A 15 -6.32 2.27 -8.84
CA SER A 15 -6.75 1.99 -10.20
C SER A 15 -5.55 2.17 -11.13
N LEU A 16 -5.04 1.07 -11.70
CA LEU A 16 -3.87 1.07 -12.57
C LEU A 16 -4.13 0.19 -13.80
N GLY A 17 -3.88 0.69 -15.02
CA GLY A 17 -4.03 -0.11 -16.23
C GLY A 17 -5.44 -0.66 -16.48
N GLY A 18 -6.47 -0.04 -15.89
CA GLY A 18 -7.85 -0.54 -15.93
C GLY A 18 -8.17 -1.65 -14.93
N PHE A 19 -7.21 -2.03 -14.08
CA PHE A 19 -7.44 -2.87 -12.89
C PHE A 19 -7.85 -2.02 -11.69
N GLU A 20 -8.89 -2.47 -11.00
CA GLU A 20 -9.26 -1.96 -9.69
C GLU A 20 -8.70 -2.89 -8.61
N MET A 21 -7.75 -2.38 -7.83
CA MET A 21 -6.98 -3.13 -6.84
C MET A 21 -7.21 -2.56 -5.46
N LEU A 22 -7.27 -3.44 -4.46
CA LEU A 22 -7.14 -3.05 -3.06
C LEU A 22 -5.76 -3.46 -2.55
N LEU A 23 -4.99 -2.49 -2.05
CA LEU A 23 -3.71 -2.71 -1.40
C LEU A 23 -3.94 -2.70 0.10
N ASP A 24 -3.77 -3.87 0.72
CA ASP A 24 -4.05 -4.16 2.12
C ASP A 24 -5.51 -3.93 2.55
N CYS A 25 -5.93 -4.66 3.57
CA CYS A 25 -7.23 -4.54 4.23
C CYS A 25 -7.07 -4.78 5.74
N GLY A 26 -6.23 -3.97 6.37
CA GLY A 26 -6.03 -4.01 7.82
C GLY A 26 -7.27 -3.58 8.58
N ALA A 27 -7.22 -3.72 9.90
CA ALA A 27 -8.22 -3.15 10.81
C ALA A 27 -7.52 -2.32 11.87
N HIS A 28 -8.16 -1.24 12.34
CA HIS A 28 -7.56 -0.34 13.31
C HIS A 28 -7.54 -0.98 14.71
N MET A 29 -6.45 -1.62 15.08
CA MET A 29 -6.34 -2.32 16.36
C MET A 29 -6.44 -1.39 17.57
N GLN A 30 -6.04 -0.11 17.45
CA GLN A 30 -6.22 0.90 18.50
C GLN A 30 -7.67 1.07 18.95
N SER A 31 -8.63 0.81 18.06
CA SER A 31 -10.05 0.94 18.40
C SER A 31 -10.51 -0.02 19.51
N LEU A 32 -9.78 -1.12 19.73
CA LEU A 32 -10.02 -2.04 20.84
C LEU A 32 -9.86 -1.38 22.21
N THR A 33 -9.08 -0.32 22.32
CA THR A 33 -8.78 0.36 23.61
C THR A 33 -9.47 1.70 23.78
N SER A 34 -10.12 2.22 22.74
CA SER A 34 -10.72 3.56 22.71
C SER A 34 -11.71 3.80 23.88
N PRO A 35 -11.62 4.96 24.57
CA PRO A 35 -12.51 5.27 25.68
C PRO A 35 -13.96 5.38 25.23
N GLN A 36 -14.82 4.56 25.82
CA GLN A 36 -16.24 4.49 25.52
C GLN A 36 -16.93 5.85 25.75
N ARG A 37 -17.76 6.30 24.80
CA ARG A 37 -18.68 7.42 25.03
C ARG A 37 -19.77 7.02 26.03
N ALA A 38 -19.61 7.49 27.27
CA ALA A 38 -20.58 7.59 28.36
C ALA A 38 -21.06 6.28 29.04
N PRO A 39 -21.24 6.29 30.39
CA PRO A 39 -21.59 5.12 31.18
C PRO A 39 -23.11 4.96 31.24
N ALA A 40 -23.68 4.00 30.52
CA ALA A 40 -25.10 3.69 30.65
C ALA A 40 -25.41 2.20 30.40
N LEU A 41 -24.75 1.30 31.12
CA LEU A 41 -25.35 0.15 31.83
C LEU A 41 -24.19 -0.72 32.37
N LYS A 42 -24.17 -0.94 33.68
CA LYS A 42 -23.29 -1.93 34.31
C LYS A 42 -23.79 -3.33 33.95
N SER A 43 -23.39 -3.85 32.79
CA SER A 43 -23.43 -5.29 32.49
C SER A 43 -22.01 -5.73 32.09
N SER A 44 -21.58 -6.92 32.52
CA SER A 44 -20.17 -7.32 32.50
C SER A 44 -19.61 -7.77 31.14
N ALA A 45 -20.22 -7.36 30.02
CA ALA A 45 -19.69 -7.69 28.69
C ALA A 45 -20.09 -6.61 27.68
N ASP A 46 -19.45 -5.45 27.74
CA ASP A 46 -19.49 -4.54 26.61
C ASP A 46 -18.80 -5.19 25.39
N PRO A 47 -19.38 -5.05 24.19
CA PRO A 47 -18.80 -5.65 23.00
C PRO A 47 -17.47 -4.98 22.65
N LEU A 48 -16.52 -5.76 22.12
CA LEU A 48 -15.29 -5.18 21.57
C LEU A 48 -15.67 -4.33 20.35
N ARG A 49 -14.92 -3.26 20.10
CA ARG A 49 -15.12 -2.43 18.91
C ARG A 49 -13.89 -2.50 18.04
N ILE A 50 -14.09 -2.79 16.76
CA ILE A 50 -13.02 -2.80 15.76
C ILE A 50 -13.45 -1.86 14.64
N ASN A 51 -12.65 -0.83 14.43
CA ASN A 51 -12.84 0.10 13.33
C ASN A 51 -12.21 -0.50 12.06
N LEU A 52 -13.04 -0.72 11.05
CA LEU A 52 -12.60 -1.12 9.72
C LEU A 52 -12.25 0.13 8.89
N PRO A 53 -11.36 0.01 7.89
CA PRO A 53 -11.10 1.09 6.95
C PRO A 53 -12.39 1.48 6.20
N ALA A 54 -12.39 2.62 5.53
CA ALA A 54 -13.55 3.16 4.83
C ALA A 54 -13.87 2.41 3.51
N ILE A 55 -13.84 1.09 3.53
CA ILE A 55 -14.01 0.18 2.38
C ILE A 55 -15.42 0.26 1.80
N HIS A 56 -16.41 0.66 2.60
CA HIS A 56 -17.78 0.95 2.15
C HIS A 56 -17.87 2.11 1.14
N THR A 57 -16.81 2.91 0.98
CA THR A 57 -16.77 4.04 0.03
C THR A 57 -16.43 3.62 -1.39
N ILE A 58 -16.03 2.37 -1.61
CA ILE A 58 -15.71 1.79 -2.92
C ILE A 58 -16.66 0.64 -3.27
N ASP A 59 -16.82 0.37 -4.56
CA ASP A 59 -17.59 -0.77 -5.08
C ASP A 59 -16.74 -2.05 -4.95
N VAL A 60 -16.92 -2.80 -3.86
CA VAL A 60 -16.13 -4.02 -3.58
C VAL A 60 -16.34 -5.10 -4.64
N GLU A 61 -17.51 -5.14 -5.30
CA GLU A 61 -17.78 -6.10 -6.35
C GLU A 61 -17.02 -5.81 -7.66
N SER A 62 -16.56 -4.58 -7.86
CA SER A 62 -15.79 -4.20 -9.05
C SER A 62 -14.28 -4.41 -8.90
N LEU A 63 -13.80 -4.67 -7.68
CA LEU A 63 -12.40 -5.00 -7.42
C LEU A 63 -12.00 -6.29 -8.13
N ASP A 64 -10.92 -6.22 -8.89
CA ASP A 64 -10.34 -7.36 -9.60
C ASP A 64 -9.40 -8.16 -8.70
N ILE A 65 -8.59 -7.48 -7.88
CA ILE A 65 -7.63 -8.12 -6.97
C ILE A 65 -7.51 -7.42 -5.62
N ILE A 66 -7.05 -8.17 -4.61
CA ILE A 66 -6.60 -7.65 -3.31
C ILE A 66 -5.16 -8.14 -3.08
N LEU A 67 -4.25 -7.25 -2.73
CA LEU A 67 -2.86 -7.56 -2.38
C LEU A 67 -2.65 -7.39 -0.88
N ILE A 68 -2.15 -8.41 -0.19
CA ILE A 68 -1.93 -8.41 1.26
C ILE A 68 -0.43 -8.47 1.54
N SER A 69 0.08 -7.47 2.24
CA SER A 69 1.51 -7.30 2.50
C SER A 69 2.01 -7.93 3.79
N ASN A 70 1.20 -8.00 4.85
CA ASN A 70 1.62 -8.60 6.11
C ASN A 70 0.44 -9.12 6.94
N HIS A 71 0.73 -9.81 8.04
CA HIS A 71 -0.25 -10.51 8.87
C HIS A 71 -1.32 -9.59 9.52
N LEU A 72 -1.05 -8.30 9.68
CA LEU A 72 -2.02 -7.31 10.18
C LEU A 72 -2.91 -6.75 9.06
N SER A 73 -2.46 -6.84 7.81
CA SER A 73 -3.14 -6.29 6.64
C SER A 73 -4.28 -7.13 6.09
N LEU A 74 -4.60 -8.29 6.68
CA LEU A 74 -5.76 -9.11 6.30
C LEU A 74 -6.91 -9.12 7.33
N LEU A 75 -6.80 -8.31 8.40
CA LEU A 75 -7.75 -8.37 9.52
C LEU A 75 -9.20 -7.99 9.11
N ALA A 76 -9.37 -7.20 8.05
CA ALA A 76 -10.68 -6.89 7.49
C ALA A 76 -11.10 -7.84 6.35
N LEU A 77 -10.19 -8.68 5.83
CA LEU A 77 -10.40 -9.48 4.62
C LEU A 77 -11.64 -10.38 4.65
N PRO A 78 -11.94 -11.12 5.75
CA PRO A 78 -13.12 -11.99 5.78
C PRO A 78 -14.44 -11.23 5.58
N PHE A 79 -14.50 -9.95 5.98
CA PHE A 79 -15.69 -9.13 5.75
C PHE A 79 -15.84 -8.78 4.27
N LEU A 80 -14.74 -8.56 3.56
CA LEU A 80 -14.77 -8.25 2.14
C LEU A 80 -15.22 -9.47 1.33
N THR A 81 -14.64 -10.63 1.63
CA THR A 81 -14.86 -11.87 0.89
C THR A 81 -16.20 -12.54 1.21
N GLU A 82 -16.67 -12.47 2.46
CA GLU A 82 -17.89 -13.18 2.89
C GLU A 82 -19.10 -12.27 3.13
N SER A 83 -18.94 -10.95 3.21
CA SER A 83 -20.05 -10.03 3.50
C SER A 83 -20.26 -8.94 2.46
N LEU A 84 -19.19 -8.45 1.80
CA LEU A 84 -19.27 -7.34 0.84
C LEU A 84 -19.23 -7.78 -0.64
N GLY A 85 -19.26 -9.09 -0.91
CA GLY A 85 -19.47 -9.62 -2.27
C GLY A 85 -18.26 -9.56 -3.19
N PHE A 86 -17.03 -9.47 -2.65
CA PHE A 86 -15.81 -9.53 -3.45
C PHE A 86 -15.73 -10.81 -4.30
N LYS A 87 -15.44 -10.65 -5.60
CA LYS A 87 -15.39 -11.74 -6.61
C LYS A 87 -14.03 -11.90 -7.28
N GLY A 88 -13.09 -11.01 -6.97
CA GLY A 88 -11.73 -11.04 -7.52
C GLY A 88 -10.83 -12.09 -6.88
N THR A 89 -9.53 -11.96 -7.11
CA THR A 89 -8.50 -12.85 -6.51
C THR A 89 -7.75 -12.15 -5.39
N VAL A 90 -7.44 -12.85 -4.31
CA VAL A 90 -6.62 -12.32 -3.21
C VAL A 90 -5.23 -12.91 -3.31
N TYR A 91 -4.19 -12.08 -3.25
CA TYR A 91 -2.80 -12.52 -3.24
C TYR A 91 -2.12 -12.14 -1.92
N ALA A 92 -1.40 -13.10 -1.35
CA ALA A 92 -0.59 -12.92 -0.14
C ALA A 92 0.60 -13.89 -0.18
N THR A 93 1.60 -13.69 0.66
CA THR A 93 2.61 -14.74 0.88
C THR A 93 2.09 -15.80 1.86
N GLU A 94 2.67 -17.00 1.82
CA GLU A 94 2.23 -18.14 2.66
C GLU A 94 2.24 -17.80 4.15
N LEU A 95 3.37 -17.29 4.68
CA LEU A 95 3.48 -16.98 6.10
C LEU A 95 2.64 -15.76 6.52
N THR A 96 2.42 -14.80 5.62
CA THR A 96 1.48 -13.69 5.88
C THR A 96 0.07 -14.21 6.09
N MET A 97 -0.40 -15.11 5.22
CA MET A 97 -1.71 -15.74 5.35
C MET A 97 -1.78 -16.60 6.61
N ALA A 98 -0.76 -17.42 6.88
CA ALA A 98 -0.74 -18.34 8.00
C ALA A 98 -0.78 -17.62 9.36
N PHE A 99 0.10 -16.64 9.60
CA PHE A 99 0.06 -15.85 10.84
C PHE A 99 -1.19 -14.98 10.93
N GLY A 100 -1.63 -14.41 9.80
CA GLY A 100 -2.88 -13.67 9.70
C GLY A 100 -4.10 -14.47 10.16
N ARG A 101 -4.20 -15.74 9.73
CA ARG A 101 -5.26 -16.66 10.14
C ARG A 101 -5.25 -16.86 11.66
N LEU A 102 -4.09 -17.07 12.28
CA LEU A 102 -4.02 -17.24 13.75
C LEU A 102 -4.55 -15.99 14.48
N LEU A 103 -4.24 -14.80 13.98
CA LEU A 103 -4.75 -13.54 14.54
C LEU A 103 -6.27 -13.42 14.37
N LEU A 104 -6.80 -13.76 13.19
CA LEU A 104 -8.23 -13.76 12.94
C LEU A 104 -8.98 -14.77 13.82
N GLU A 105 -8.43 -15.97 14.03
CA GLU A 105 -9.03 -17.01 14.87
C GLU A 105 -9.03 -16.63 16.35
N GLU A 106 -7.94 -16.02 16.84
CA GLU A 106 -7.87 -15.48 18.21
C GLU A 106 -8.88 -14.33 18.39
N LEU A 107 -8.99 -13.44 17.40
CA LEU A 107 -9.99 -12.38 17.39
C LEU A 107 -11.40 -12.97 17.42
N ALA A 108 -11.75 -13.87 16.50
CA ALA A 108 -13.08 -14.51 16.41
C ALA A 108 -13.49 -15.19 17.72
N THR A 109 -12.56 -15.91 18.36
CA THR A 109 -12.80 -16.53 19.69
C THR A 109 -13.14 -15.47 20.74
N ALA A 110 -12.46 -14.32 20.72
CA ALA A 110 -12.81 -13.20 21.58
C ALA A 110 -14.18 -12.58 21.25
N MET A 111 -14.58 -12.59 19.96
CA MET A 111 -15.88 -12.09 19.50
C MET A 111 -17.03 -12.95 20.00
N ASP A 112 -16.88 -14.28 19.98
CA ASP A 112 -17.92 -15.21 20.44
C ASP A 112 -18.25 -15.04 21.93
N HIS A 113 -17.25 -14.70 22.76
CA HIS A 113 -17.42 -14.56 24.20
C HIS A 113 -18.01 -13.21 24.65
N ARG A 114 -17.83 -12.13 23.86
CA ARG A 114 -18.21 -10.77 24.27
C ARG A 114 -19.13 -10.01 23.31
N GLY A 115 -19.35 -10.54 22.11
CA GLY A 115 -19.91 -9.79 21.00
C GLY A 115 -18.93 -8.71 20.51
N VAL A 116 -19.03 -8.32 19.24
CA VAL A 116 -18.25 -7.22 18.67
C VAL A 116 -19.14 -6.33 17.83
N VAL A 117 -18.92 -5.03 17.98
CA VAL A 117 -19.48 -4.02 17.10
C VAL A 117 -18.37 -3.60 16.15
N LEU A 118 -18.51 -4.01 14.90
CA LEU A 118 -17.65 -3.55 13.82
C LEU A 118 -18.22 -2.23 13.32
N GLU A 119 -17.39 -1.19 13.33
CA GLU A 119 -17.77 0.13 12.84
C GLU A 119 -16.84 0.47 11.67
N TYR A 120 -17.38 1.07 10.61
CA TYR A 120 -16.53 1.69 9.61
C TYR A 120 -15.94 2.98 10.22
N GLY A 121 -14.63 2.99 10.42
CA GLY A 121 -13.92 4.11 11.02
C GLY A 121 -13.73 5.24 10.01
N LEU A 122 -14.25 6.43 10.35
CA LEU A 122 -13.56 7.68 9.98
C LEU A 122 -12.64 8.01 11.17
N PRO A 123 -11.32 8.16 10.98
CA PRO A 123 -10.38 8.52 12.04
C PRO A 123 -10.84 9.76 12.81
N HIS A 124 -10.58 9.76 14.12
CA HIS A 124 -11.03 10.75 15.10
C HIS A 124 -10.62 12.20 14.82
N GLN A 125 -9.77 12.47 13.82
CA GLN A 125 -9.36 13.83 13.45
C GLN A 125 -10.47 14.67 12.78
N HIS A 126 -11.55 14.04 12.28
CA HIS A 126 -12.72 14.74 11.74
C HIS A 126 -13.91 14.81 12.72
N ALA A 127 -13.68 14.62 14.02
CA ALA A 127 -14.74 14.68 15.05
C ALA A 127 -15.45 16.04 15.14
N ILE A 128 -14.89 17.11 14.57
CA ILE A 128 -15.48 18.46 14.58
C ILE A 128 -16.68 18.55 13.61
N ASP A 129 -16.72 17.76 12.53
CA ASP A 129 -17.80 17.82 11.52
C ASP A 129 -18.93 16.80 11.72
N ARG A 130 -18.83 15.93 12.74
CA ARG A 130 -19.89 14.95 13.08
C ARG A 130 -21.21 15.60 13.52
N ALA A 131 -21.24 16.90 13.80
CA ALA A 131 -22.47 17.63 14.11
C ALA A 131 -23.29 18.02 12.87
N SER A 132 -22.71 17.94 11.66
CA SER A 132 -23.32 18.41 10.40
C SER A 132 -23.79 17.28 9.47
N MET A 133 -23.29 16.05 9.65
CA MET A 133 -23.77 14.88 8.89
C MET A 133 -24.79 14.08 9.72
N ASN A 134 -26.06 14.17 9.31
CA ASN A 134 -27.16 13.38 9.85
C ASN A 134 -26.81 11.88 9.91
N SER A 135 -26.74 11.34 11.13
CA SER A 135 -27.20 10.00 11.53
C SER A 135 -27.14 8.87 10.49
N VAL A 136 -25.96 8.51 10.00
CA VAL A 136 -25.77 7.14 9.48
C VAL A 136 -25.38 6.30 10.69
N SER A 137 -26.30 5.46 11.15
CA SER A 137 -25.98 4.43 12.15
C SER A 137 -24.80 3.61 11.63
N PRO A 138 -23.74 3.36 12.43
CA PRO A 138 -22.68 2.46 12.02
C PRO A 138 -23.31 1.13 11.58
N ALA A 139 -23.08 0.71 10.34
CA ALA A 139 -23.55 -0.58 9.86
C ALA A 139 -22.90 -1.65 10.74
N THR A 140 -23.67 -2.21 11.67
CA THR A 140 -23.20 -3.23 12.61
C THR A 140 -23.03 -4.51 11.81
N LEU A 141 -21.80 -4.85 11.44
CA LEU A 141 -21.52 -6.10 10.74
C LEU A 141 -21.68 -7.28 11.70
N ARG A 142 -22.05 -8.44 11.15
CA ARG A 142 -22.13 -9.68 11.93
C ARG A 142 -20.75 -10.03 12.52
N PRO A 143 -20.69 -10.67 13.71
CA PRO A 143 -19.44 -11.16 14.26
C PRO A 143 -18.73 -12.13 13.30
N LEU A 144 -17.40 -12.10 13.31
CA LEU A 144 -16.55 -12.96 12.50
C LEU A 144 -16.61 -14.39 13.04
N ARG A 145 -16.93 -15.36 12.19
CA ARG A 145 -16.92 -16.78 12.57
C ARG A 145 -15.68 -17.48 12.05
N LEU A 146 -15.25 -18.53 12.74
CA LEU A 146 -14.18 -19.43 12.29
C LEU A 146 -14.46 -20.05 10.90
N ALA A 147 -15.73 -20.22 10.53
CA ALA A 147 -16.11 -20.70 9.20
C ALA A 147 -15.85 -19.64 8.11
N ASP A 148 -16.10 -18.36 8.41
CA ASP A 148 -15.84 -17.25 7.49
C ASP A 148 -14.33 -17.09 7.27
N ILE A 149 -13.53 -17.23 8.32
CA ILE A 149 -12.06 -17.20 8.23
C ILE A 149 -11.54 -18.32 7.34
N ARG A 150 -12.01 -19.56 7.54
CA ARG A 150 -11.61 -20.70 6.71
C ARG A 150 -11.98 -20.52 5.24
N ALA A 151 -13.20 -20.05 4.97
CA ALA A 151 -13.66 -19.76 3.60
C ALA A 151 -12.84 -18.64 2.95
N CYS A 152 -12.52 -17.60 3.72
CA CYS A 152 -11.68 -16.50 3.29
C CYS A 152 -10.25 -16.95 2.96
N CYS A 153 -9.60 -17.70 3.86
CA CYS A 153 -8.23 -18.21 3.63
C CYS A 153 -8.16 -19.12 2.41
N ALA A 154 -9.19 -19.92 2.13
CA ALA A 154 -9.25 -20.77 0.94
C ALA A 154 -9.33 -20.00 -0.39
N LYS A 155 -9.69 -18.70 -0.37
CA LYS A 155 -9.73 -17.82 -1.54
C LYS A 155 -8.40 -17.09 -1.80
N ILE A 156 -7.43 -17.23 -0.89
CA ILE A 156 -6.12 -16.57 -1.00
C ILE A 156 -5.21 -17.44 -1.85
N GLU A 157 -4.66 -16.86 -2.91
CA GLU A 157 -3.59 -17.44 -3.70
C GLU A 157 -2.24 -17.00 -3.13
N THR A 158 -1.42 -17.97 -2.76
CA THR A 158 -0.11 -17.71 -2.18
C THR A 158 0.92 -17.43 -3.27
N ILE A 159 1.69 -16.36 -3.10
CA ILE A 159 2.79 -15.97 -3.99
C ILE A 159 4.12 -16.05 -3.22
N GLU A 160 5.14 -16.62 -3.85
CA GLU A 160 6.49 -16.66 -3.30
C GLU A 160 7.27 -15.35 -3.55
N PHE A 161 8.34 -15.12 -2.79
CA PHE A 161 9.20 -13.97 -3.06
C PHE A 161 9.82 -14.06 -4.47
N LYS A 162 9.76 -12.96 -5.21
CA LYS A 162 10.25 -12.79 -6.60
C LYS A 162 9.48 -13.60 -7.64
N GLU A 163 8.39 -14.27 -7.26
CA GLU A 163 7.46 -14.82 -8.23
C GLU A 163 6.73 -13.68 -8.94
N ILE A 164 6.77 -13.72 -10.27
CA ILE A 164 6.07 -12.76 -11.13
C ILE A 164 4.74 -13.37 -11.52
N LYS A 165 3.64 -12.78 -11.06
CA LYS A 165 2.29 -13.18 -11.44
C LYS A 165 1.76 -12.26 -12.52
N GLU A 166 1.51 -12.83 -13.69
CA GLU A 166 0.86 -12.13 -14.80
C GLU A 166 -0.65 -12.04 -14.57
N LEU A 167 -1.17 -10.82 -14.67
CA LEU A 167 -2.59 -10.50 -14.63
C LEU A 167 -3.05 -10.09 -16.05
N SER A 168 -4.30 -9.66 -16.18
CA SER A 168 -4.79 -9.14 -17.48
C SER A 168 -4.14 -7.78 -17.83
N TYR A 169 -4.43 -7.24 -19.01
CA TYR A 169 -4.00 -5.90 -19.49
C TYR A 169 -2.49 -5.61 -19.36
N GLY A 170 -1.66 -6.67 -19.43
CA GLY A 170 -0.21 -6.56 -19.29
C GLY A 170 0.25 -6.10 -17.90
N VAL A 171 -0.60 -6.25 -16.88
CA VAL A 171 -0.23 -5.94 -15.49
C VAL A 171 0.45 -7.16 -14.88
N THR A 172 1.58 -6.97 -14.22
CA THR A 172 2.24 -8.00 -13.42
C THR A 172 2.39 -7.53 -11.98
N ILE A 173 2.35 -8.49 -11.05
CA ILE A 173 2.62 -8.25 -9.64
C ILE A 173 3.77 -9.15 -9.20
N THR A 174 4.66 -8.61 -8.36
CA THR A 174 5.77 -9.35 -7.78
C THR A 174 5.84 -9.06 -6.28
N ALA A 175 5.87 -10.11 -5.46
CA ALA A 175 6.08 -9.99 -4.02
C ALA A 175 7.58 -9.92 -3.71
N LEU A 176 8.01 -8.89 -2.97
CA LEU A 176 9.40 -8.69 -2.54
C LEU A 176 9.47 -8.64 -1.02
N SER A 177 10.55 -9.13 -0.41
CA SER A 177 10.66 -9.09 1.06
C SER A 177 10.67 -7.66 1.60
N SER A 178 9.81 -7.33 2.56
CA SER A 178 9.80 -6.03 3.23
C SER A 178 10.74 -5.95 4.45
N GLY A 179 11.32 -7.08 4.86
CA GLY A 179 12.12 -7.16 6.08
C GLY A 179 11.35 -7.07 7.40
N PHE A 180 10.04 -6.81 7.39
CA PHE A 180 9.29 -6.46 8.61
C PHE A 180 8.88 -7.64 9.50
N SER A 181 8.31 -8.70 8.95
CA SER A 181 7.98 -9.91 9.69
C SER A 181 8.08 -11.12 8.76
N LEU A 182 8.04 -12.33 9.31
CA LEU A 182 8.07 -13.55 8.51
C LEU A 182 6.92 -13.52 7.48
N GLY A 183 7.26 -13.63 6.20
CA GLY A 183 6.31 -13.52 5.09
C GLY A 183 6.01 -12.10 4.62
N ALA A 184 6.31 -11.05 5.37
CA ALA A 184 5.90 -9.71 4.99
C ALA A 184 6.55 -9.25 3.66
N CYS A 185 5.75 -8.63 2.81
CA CYS A 185 6.16 -8.26 1.46
C CYS A 185 5.78 -6.82 1.07
N MET A 186 6.60 -6.29 0.15
CA MET A 186 6.30 -5.15 -0.70
C MET A 186 5.76 -5.67 -2.02
N TRP A 187 4.91 -4.89 -2.69
CA TRP A 187 4.37 -5.24 -4.00
C TRP A 187 4.98 -4.35 -5.07
N LEU A 188 5.65 -4.97 -6.04
CA LEU A 188 6.01 -4.31 -7.30
C LEU A 188 4.89 -4.60 -8.31
N ILE A 189 4.21 -3.54 -8.75
CA ILE A 189 3.08 -3.59 -9.68
C ILE A 189 3.52 -2.91 -10.97
N GLU A 190 3.67 -3.69 -12.03
CA GLU A 190 4.15 -3.23 -13.32
C GLU A 190 3.01 -3.29 -14.34
N SER A 191 2.88 -2.27 -15.14
CA SER A 191 1.99 -2.20 -16.31
C SER A 191 2.82 -1.73 -17.51
N PRO A 192 2.28 -1.80 -18.74
CA PRO A 192 3.04 -1.38 -19.93
C PRO A 192 3.56 0.07 -19.90
N ASN A 193 2.97 0.93 -19.06
CA ASN A 193 3.30 2.34 -18.96
C ASN A 193 3.78 2.78 -17.58
N ASP A 194 3.78 1.90 -16.59
CA ASP A 194 3.97 2.32 -15.20
C ASP A 194 4.61 1.23 -14.37
N ARG A 195 5.41 1.66 -13.41
CA ARG A 195 6.11 0.81 -12.46
C ARG A 195 5.92 1.38 -11.06
N LEU A 196 4.95 0.83 -10.35
CA LEU A 196 4.55 1.26 -9.02
C LEU A 196 5.10 0.30 -7.96
N ALA A 197 5.84 0.84 -7.00
CA ALA A 197 6.29 0.12 -5.81
C ALA A 197 5.40 0.48 -4.63
N TYR A 198 4.70 -0.51 -4.07
CA TYR A 198 3.94 -0.35 -2.82
C TYR A 198 4.73 -0.95 -1.66
N VAL A 199 5.07 -0.09 -0.69
CA VAL A 199 5.94 -0.40 0.45
C VAL A 199 5.20 -0.08 1.76
N PRO A 200 4.35 -1.00 2.25
CA PRO A 200 3.83 -0.96 3.60
C PRO A 200 4.76 -1.71 4.55
N ALA A 201 4.92 -1.19 5.77
CA ALA A 201 5.67 -1.80 6.88
C ALA A 201 6.94 -2.49 6.39
N ALA A 202 7.94 -1.68 6.06
CA ALA A 202 9.28 -2.17 5.75
C ALA A 202 10.19 -2.05 6.99
N SER A 203 11.25 -2.84 7.03
CA SER A 203 12.28 -2.77 8.07
C SER A 203 13.66 -2.95 7.46
N GLY A 204 14.57 -2.02 7.76
CA GLY A 204 15.98 -2.11 7.37
C GLY A 204 16.88 -2.77 8.40
N ASP A 205 16.32 -3.38 9.45
CA ASP A 205 17.09 -3.94 10.56
C ASP A 205 17.64 -5.34 10.22
N LEU A 206 18.96 -5.47 10.14
CA LEU A 206 19.70 -6.68 9.78
C LEU A 206 19.90 -7.66 10.96
N ASN A 207 19.51 -7.27 12.17
CA ASN A 207 19.65 -8.10 13.37
C ASN A 207 18.41 -8.93 13.69
N ARG A 208 17.45 -9.01 12.77
CA ARG A 208 16.20 -9.74 12.94
C ARG A 208 16.14 -11.03 12.13
N HIS A 209 15.13 -11.84 12.43
CA HIS A 209 14.96 -13.15 11.81
C HIS A 209 14.36 -13.16 10.38
N PRO A 210 13.45 -12.24 10.00
CA PRO A 210 12.87 -12.24 8.65
C PRO A 210 13.91 -12.03 7.55
N LYS A 211 13.58 -12.49 6.34
CA LYS A 211 14.33 -12.19 5.12
C LYS A 211 14.56 -10.69 5.00
N GLU A 212 15.76 -10.28 4.62
CA GLU A 212 16.12 -8.86 4.53
C GLU A 212 15.27 -8.10 3.51
N LEU A 213 15.18 -6.78 3.68
CA LEU A 213 14.46 -5.87 2.79
C LEU A 213 15.06 -5.88 1.37
N ASP A 214 14.29 -6.31 0.38
CA ASP A 214 14.74 -6.39 -1.02
C ASP A 214 14.31 -5.14 -1.82
N PHE A 215 15.10 -4.08 -1.71
CA PHE A 215 14.82 -2.80 -2.36
C PHE A 215 15.41 -2.67 -3.76
N ALA A 216 16.32 -3.57 -4.18
CA ALA A 216 17.03 -3.44 -5.45
C ALA A 216 16.09 -3.39 -6.67
N PRO A 217 14.99 -4.18 -6.73
CA PRO A 217 14.02 -4.06 -7.80
C PRO A 217 13.29 -2.71 -7.81
N LEU A 218 13.25 -1.95 -6.72
CA LEU A 218 12.49 -0.70 -6.62
C LEU A 218 13.27 0.52 -7.13
N ILE A 219 14.55 0.34 -7.48
CA ILE A 219 15.39 1.40 -8.03
C ILE A 219 14.77 1.94 -9.32
N ASP A 220 14.72 3.27 -9.42
CA ASP A 220 14.16 4.03 -10.52
C ASP A 220 12.70 3.71 -10.85
N CYS A 221 11.91 3.23 -9.88
CA CYS A 221 10.47 3.08 -10.06
C CYS A 221 9.80 4.42 -10.39
N GLU A 222 8.70 4.37 -11.13
CA GLU A 222 8.00 5.59 -11.53
C GLU A 222 7.17 6.18 -10.37
N THR A 223 6.62 5.31 -9.52
CA THR A 223 5.86 5.73 -8.35
C THR A 223 6.21 4.85 -7.17
N LEU A 224 6.58 5.48 -6.05
CA LEU A 224 6.76 4.82 -4.78
C LEU A 224 5.63 5.23 -3.84
N LEU A 225 4.80 4.29 -3.42
CA LEU A 225 3.81 4.45 -2.37
C LEU A 225 4.38 3.91 -1.06
N LEU A 226 4.78 4.81 -0.16
CA LEU A 226 5.42 4.46 1.11
C LEU A 226 4.47 4.76 2.28
N THR A 227 4.14 3.74 3.06
CA THR A 227 3.15 3.79 4.15
C THR A 227 3.62 2.99 5.36
N ASP A 228 2.92 3.08 6.49
CA ASP A 228 3.23 2.34 7.73
C ASP A 228 4.65 2.56 8.28
N LEU A 229 4.97 3.82 8.56
CA LEU A 229 6.26 4.18 9.17
C LEU A 229 6.13 4.34 10.68
N LYS A 230 7.27 4.33 11.37
CA LYS A 230 7.31 4.73 12.78
C LYS A 230 6.80 6.16 12.92
N PRO A 231 5.87 6.42 13.87
CA PRO A 231 5.43 7.79 14.15
C PRO A 231 6.53 8.61 14.83
N ASP A 232 7.43 7.96 15.58
CA ASP A 232 8.59 8.58 16.20
C ASP A 232 9.65 8.93 15.14
N ARG A 233 10.24 10.11 15.30
CA ARG A 233 11.25 10.67 14.39
C ARG A 233 12.58 10.94 15.08
N ASP A 234 12.78 10.44 16.30
CA ASP A 234 14.07 10.51 16.97
C ASP A 234 15.12 9.67 16.20
N PRO A 235 16.17 10.28 15.65
CA PRO A 235 17.23 9.55 14.95
C PRO A 235 18.05 8.63 15.89
N HIS A 236 17.88 8.78 17.21
CA HIS A 236 18.56 7.99 18.22
C HIS A 236 17.75 6.79 18.72
N THR A 237 16.49 6.62 18.29
CA THR A 237 15.65 5.47 18.65
C THR A 237 15.78 4.34 17.62
N SER A 238 16.89 3.58 17.71
CA SER A 238 17.05 2.33 16.97
C SER A 238 16.28 1.18 17.63
N THR A 239 15.88 0.17 16.84
CA THR A 239 15.24 -1.06 17.35
C THR A 239 16.13 -1.76 18.39
N GLU A 240 17.45 -1.79 18.15
CA GLU A 240 18.44 -2.35 19.09
C GLU A 240 18.35 -1.68 20.46
N ARG A 241 18.33 -0.35 20.53
CA ARG A 241 18.19 0.39 21.79
C ARG A 241 16.84 0.15 22.46
N MET A 242 15.77 -0.03 21.69
CA MET A 242 14.45 -0.40 22.24
C MET A 242 14.52 -1.78 22.91
N VAL A 243 15.17 -2.75 22.27
CA VAL A 243 15.38 -4.10 22.82
C VAL A 243 16.29 -4.04 24.05
N GLU A 244 17.37 -3.26 24.05
CA GLU A 244 18.24 -3.09 25.24
C GLU A 244 17.46 -2.57 26.46
N ARG A 245 16.61 -1.55 26.27
CA ARG A 245 15.74 -1.01 27.34
C ARG A 245 14.73 -2.05 27.83
N PHE A 246 14.17 -2.84 26.92
CA PHE A 246 13.26 -3.94 27.22
C PHE A 246 13.97 -5.02 28.07
N LEU A 247 15.17 -5.45 27.67
CA LEU A 247 15.96 -6.44 28.41
C LEU A 247 16.39 -5.93 29.79
N SER A 248 16.84 -4.68 29.90
CA SER A 248 17.17 -4.04 31.17
C SER A 248 15.98 -4.04 32.14
N SER A 249 14.77 -3.77 31.60
CA SER A 249 13.53 -3.83 32.38
C SER A 249 13.21 -5.24 32.87
N ILE A 250 13.38 -6.26 32.01
CA ILE A 250 13.21 -7.67 32.40
C ILE A 250 14.17 -8.03 33.52
N THR A 251 15.46 -7.74 33.38
CA THR A 251 16.48 -8.07 34.39
C THR A 251 16.13 -7.47 35.75
N ARG A 252 15.72 -6.19 35.78
CA ARG A 252 15.34 -5.50 37.01
C ARG A 252 14.15 -6.16 37.72
N VAL A 253 13.19 -6.70 36.97
CA VAL A 253 12.01 -7.40 37.52
C VAL A 253 12.40 -8.78 38.05
N LEU A 254 13.26 -9.50 37.31
CA LEU A 254 13.77 -10.81 37.74
C LEU A 254 14.65 -10.71 38.98
N ASP A 255 15.47 -9.65 39.12
CA ASP A 255 16.33 -9.42 40.30
C ASP A 255 15.55 -9.34 41.62
N ARG A 256 14.27 -8.94 41.56
CA ARG A 256 13.34 -8.92 42.71
C ARG A 256 12.40 -10.13 42.75
N ASN A 257 12.73 -11.21 42.05
CA ASN A 257 11.96 -12.46 41.92
C ASN A 257 10.51 -12.22 41.44
N GLY A 258 10.32 -11.25 40.54
CA GLY A 258 9.03 -10.91 39.94
C GLY A 258 8.76 -11.65 38.62
N VAL A 259 7.49 -11.70 38.23
CA VAL A 259 7.04 -12.20 36.93
C VAL A 259 6.92 -11.05 35.92
N CYS A 260 7.55 -11.21 34.76
CA CYS A 260 7.41 -10.32 33.61
C CYS A 260 6.25 -10.79 32.72
N ILE A 261 5.16 -10.03 32.68
CA ILE A 261 4.03 -10.27 31.77
C ILE A 261 4.22 -9.38 30.55
N ILE A 262 4.31 -9.99 29.37
CA ILE A 262 4.58 -9.31 28.09
C ILE A 262 3.38 -9.55 27.15
N PRO A 263 2.48 -8.56 26.99
CA PRO A 263 1.28 -8.71 26.17
C PRO A 263 1.62 -8.73 24.69
N ARG A 264 1.75 -9.92 24.10
CA ARG A 264 2.14 -10.14 22.71
C ARG A 264 1.44 -11.37 22.15
N THR A 265 0.88 -11.22 20.95
CA THR A 265 0.33 -12.31 20.15
C THR A 265 1.48 -13.10 19.48
N PRO A 266 1.34 -14.40 19.16
CA PRO A 266 2.46 -15.19 18.65
C PRO A 266 2.81 -14.95 17.18
N CYS A 267 3.23 -13.72 16.86
CA CYS A 267 3.63 -13.29 15.53
C CYS A 267 4.68 -12.15 15.59
N GLY A 268 5.26 -11.84 14.42
CA GLY A 268 6.13 -10.68 14.23
C GLY A 268 7.38 -10.69 15.14
N VAL A 269 7.63 -9.56 15.81
CA VAL A 269 8.83 -9.33 16.63
C VAL A 269 8.92 -10.26 17.86
N LEU A 270 7.85 -10.99 18.22
CA LEU A 270 7.89 -11.93 19.35
C LEU A 270 9.06 -12.91 19.24
N PHE A 271 9.31 -13.47 18.06
CA PHE A 271 10.36 -14.47 17.87
C PHE A 271 11.75 -13.89 18.13
N ASP A 272 12.00 -12.65 17.71
CA ASP A 272 13.21 -11.91 18.03
C ASP A 272 13.35 -11.71 19.56
N LEU A 273 12.25 -11.36 20.25
CA LEU A 273 12.26 -11.12 21.70
C LEU A 273 12.47 -12.37 22.53
N ILE A 274 11.97 -13.53 22.12
CA ILE A 274 12.21 -14.79 22.83
C ILE A 274 13.71 -15.09 22.87
N GLU A 275 14.41 -14.95 21.74
CA GLU A 275 15.86 -15.16 21.68
C GLU A 275 16.64 -14.10 22.46
N ALA A 276 16.28 -12.82 22.29
CA ALA A 276 16.94 -11.71 22.98
C ALA A 276 16.77 -11.83 24.50
N THR A 277 15.58 -12.22 24.95
CA THR A 277 15.24 -12.38 26.37
C THR A 277 15.99 -13.54 26.98
N TYR A 278 16.03 -14.69 26.31
CA TYR A 278 16.83 -15.82 26.77
C TYR A 278 18.31 -15.44 26.89
N ALA A 279 18.87 -14.80 25.85
CA ALA A 279 20.26 -14.35 25.86
C ALA A 279 20.55 -13.35 27.00
N GLY A 280 19.64 -12.41 27.27
CA GLY A 280 19.74 -11.48 28.40
C GLY A 280 19.69 -12.17 29.77
N CYS A 281 18.98 -13.30 29.87
CA CYS A 281 18.85 -14.08 31.10
C CYS A 281 19.99 -15.10 31.30
N CYS A 282 20.86 -15.33 30.30
CA CYS A 282 21.95 -16.32 30.34
C CYS A 282 23.03 -16.08 31.42
N HIS A 283 22.97 -14.98 32.16
CA HIS A 283 23.85 -14.75 33.33
C HIS A 283 23.07 -14.48 34.63
N HIS A 284 21.75 -14.66 34.62
CA HIS A 284 20.92 -14.44 35.80
C HIS A 284 21.18 -15.50 36.88
N LYS A 285 21.06 -15.10 38.16
CA LYS A 285 21.38 -15.96 39.32
C LYS A 285 20.48 -17.19 39.44
N GLN A 286 19.22 -17.06 39.01
CA GLN A 286 18.29 -18.17 38.87
C GLN A 286 18.28 -18.63 37.43
N GLN A 287 18.86 -19.81 37.18
CA GLN A 287 18.80 -20.48 35.90
C GLN A 287 18.36 -21.94 36.02
N PRO A 288 17.58 -22.43 35.03
CA PRO A 288 17.00 -21.67 33.91
C PRO A 288 15.84 -20.76 34.37
N VAL A 289 15.72 -19.56 33.80
CA VAL A 289 14.53 -18.71 34.00
C VAL A 289 13.38 -19.31 33.19
N PRO A 290 12.24 -19.66 33.81
CA PRO A 290 11.12 -20.28 33.08
C PRO A 290 10.44 -19.25 32.18
N MET A 291 10.21 -19.63 30.92
CA MET A 291 9.53 -18.82 29.91
C MET A 291 8.26 -19.52 29.43
N TYR A 292 7.15 -18.79 29.35
CA TYR A 292 5.87 -19.29 28.86
C TYR A 292 5.39 -18.44 27.68
N LEU A 293 4.88 -19.10 26.64
CA LEU A 293 4.14 -18.46 25.56
C LEU A 293 2.69 -18.92 25.63
N MET A 294 1.80 -18.02 26.02
CA MET A 294 0.39 -18.30 26.23
C MET A 294 -0.48 -17.78 25.08
N SER A 295 -0.99 -18.70 24.27
CA SER A 295 -1.96 -18.44 23.20
C SER A 295 -2.58 -19.78 22.76
N PRO A 296 -3.86 -19.82 22.36
CA PRO A 296 -4.47 -21.01 21.76
C PRO A 296 -3.67 -21.56 20.56
N HIS A 297 -2.96 -20.68 19.86
CA HIS A 297 -2.15 -21.00 18.68
C HIS A 297 -0.64 -20.99 18.97
N ALA A 298 -0.20 -21.07 20.24
CA ALA A 298 1.21 -20.95 20.59
C ALA A 298 2.11 -22.02 19.93
N VAL A 299 1.65 -23.28 19.89
CA VAL A 299 2.40 -24.38 19.26
C VAL A 299 2.42 -24.21 17.74
N GLU A 300 1.25 -23.95 17.15
CA GLU A 300 1.12 -23.77 15.70
C GLU A 300 1.96 -22.59 15.19
N ALA A 301 2.00 -21.48 15.92
CA ALA A 301 2.85 -20.34 15.58
C ALA A 301 4.35 -20.66 15.63
N MET A 302 4.78 -21.54 16.56
CA MET A 302 6.16 -22.02 16.62
C MET A 302 6.48 -22.91 15.42
N ASP A 303 5.56 -23.80 15.02
CA ASP A 303 5.72 -24.66 13.86
C ASP A 303 5.81 -23.85 12.55
N LEU A 304 5.04 -22.77 12.43
CA LEU A 304 5.11 -21.86 11.27
C LEU A 304 6.51 -21.24 11.06
N THR A 305 7.29 -21.07 12.12
CA THR A 305 8.68 -20.57 11.98
C THR A 305 9.62 -21.56 11.27
N LEU A 306 9.18 -22.81 11.08
CA LEU A 306 9.97 -23.89 10.48
C LEU A 306 9.62 -24.15 9.00
N VAL A 307 8.65 -23.42 8.43
CA VAL A 307 8.06 -23.72 7.11
C VAL A 307 9.05 -23.59 5.96
N GLY A 308 10.01 -22.65 6.00
CA GLY A 308 11.00 -22.57 4.93
C GLY A 308 12.13 -21.54 5.10
N PRO A 309 13.36 -21.84 4.62
CA PRO A 309 14.51 -20.93 4.68
C PRO A 309 14.37 -19.64 3.86
N GLU A 310 13.50 -19.62 2.85
CA GLU A 310 13.27 -18.49 1.94
C GLU A 310 12.71 -17.26 2.64
N TRP A 311 12.00 -17.46 3.76
CA TRP A 311 11.41 -16.41 4.59
C TRP A 311 12.39 -15.83 5.62
N LEU A 312 13.60 -16.38 5.71
CA LEU A 312 14.56 -16.12 6.77
C LEU A 312 15.79 -15.34 6.30
N CYS A 313 16.43 -14.62 7.22
CA CYS A 313 17.72 -13.98 6.98
C CYS A 313 18.84 -15.02 6.80
N GLU A 314 19.94 -14.61 6.16
CA GLU A 314 21.04 -15.52 5.83
C GLU A 314 21.64 -16.20 7.06
N LYS A 315 21.70 -15.51 8.20
CA LYS A 315 22.19 -16.08 9.48
C LYS A 315 21.36 -17.30 9.90
N LYS A 316 20.04 -17.25 9.73
CA LYS A 316 19.10 -18.32 10.11
C LYS A 316 19.12 -19.45 9.09
N THR A 317 19.13 -19.12 7.81
CA THR A 317 19.28 -20.08 6.72
C THR A 317 20.60 -20.86 6.83
N GLY A 318 21.70 -20.18 7.20
CA GLY A 318 23.01 -20.81 7.44
C GLY A 318 22.98 -21.89 8.52
N LYS A 319 22.20 -21.71 9.60
CA LYS A 319 22.01 -22.74 10.63
C LYS A 319 21.31 -23.98 10.10
N LEU A 320 20.30 -23.80 9.26
CA LEU A 320 19.58 -24.93 8.64
C LEU A 320 20.50 -25.75 7.74
N TYR A 321 21.40 -25.11 6.99
CA TYR A 321 22.35 -25.81 6.13
C TYR A 321 23.34 -26.71 6.88
N VAL A 322 23.70 -26.36 8.12
CA VAL A 322 24.55 -27.19 8.98
C VAL A 322 23.75 -28.20 9.83
N GLY A 323 22.43 -28.30 9.60
CA GLY A 323 21.53 -29.22 10.32
C GLY A 323 21.15 -28.77 11.73
N ASP A 324 21.36 -27.49 12.07
CA ASP A 324 20.93 -26.90 13.34
C ASP A 324 19.56 -26.21 13.21
N TYR A 325 18.91 -25.90 14.34
CA TYR A 325 17.65 -25.17 14.35
C TYR A 325 17.87 -23.70 13.93
N ALA A 326 17.08 -23.21 12.97
CA ALA A 326 17.06 -21.79 12.63
C ALA A 326 16.79 -20.92 13.87
N PHE A 327 15.73 -21.27 14.60
CA PHE A 327 15.31 -20.54 15.79
C PHE A 327 15.67 -21.28 17.06
N LEU A 328 16.16 -20.52 18.04
CA LEU A 328 16.59 -21.02 19.35
C LEU A 328 15.43 -21.59 20.15
N HIS A 329 14.21 -21.09 19.97
CA HIS A 329 13.02 -21.58 20.69
C HIS A 329 12.81 -23.08 20.54
N SER A 330 13.20 -23.68 19.41
CA SER A 330 13.13 -25.13 19.20
C SER A 330 13.97 -25.89 20.24
N SER A 331 15.18 -25.43 20.51
CA SER A 331 16.06 -25.98 21.55
C SER A 331 15.52 -25.68 22.96
N LEU A 332 14.99 -24.47 23.18
CA LEU A 332 14.41 -24.08 24.48
C LEU A 332 13.18 -24.91 24.85
N ILE A 333 12.33 -25.25 23.88
CA ILE A 333 11.17 -26.11 24.07
C ILE A 333 11.63 -27.53 24.43
N LYS A 334 12.58 -28.08 23.66
CA LYS A 334 13.16 -29.41 23.92
C LYS A 334 13.78 -29.51 25.30
N ASN A 335 14.46 -28.45 25.75
CA ASN A 335 15.12 -28.36 27.05
C ASN A 335 14.18 -27.91 28.18
N LYS A 336 12.87 -27.77 27.92
CA LYS A 336 11.86 -27.37 28.92
C LYS A 336 12.19 -26.04 29.61
N VAL A 337 12.72 -25.08 28.86
CA VAL A 337 12.92 -23.69 29.29
C VAL A 337 11.77 -22.81 28.79
N LEU A 338 11.38 -23.00 27.53
CA LEU A 338 10.23 -22.33 26.92
C LEU A 338 9.04 -23.29 26.83
N HIS A 339 7.88 -22.84 27.29
CA HIS A 339 6.65 -23.63 27.33
C HIS A 339 5.52 -22.93 26.57
N PRO A 340 5.27 -23.30 25.30
CA PRO A 340 4.07 -22.91 24.58
C PRO A 340 2.86 -23.63 25.20
N VAL A 341 1.87 -22.87 25.68
CA VAL A 341 0.68 -23.39 26.35
C VAL A 341 -0.57 -22.63 25.91
N PRO A 342 -1.73 -23.29 25.76
CA PRO A 342 -2.96 -22.60 25.38
C PRO A 342 -3.60 -21.84 26.54
N GLU A 343 -3.43 -22.35 27.77
CA GLU A 343 -4.14 -21.88 28.97
C GLU A 343 -3.24 -21.95 30.21
N ILE A 344 -3.67 -21.29 31.29
CA ILE A 344 -2.98 -21.28 32.58
C ILE A 344 -3.05 -22.67 33.23
N THR A 345 -1.89 -23.20 33.62
CA THR A 345 -1.78 -24.51 34.28
C THR A 345 -1.20 -24.38 35.68
N SER A 346 -1.49 -25.35 36.56
CA SER A 346 -0.90 -25.40 37.90
C SER A 346 0.63 -25.51 37.87
N GLN A 347 1.17 -26.25 36.91
CA GLN A 347 2.61 -26.39 36.69
C GLN A 347 3.27 -25.05 36.38
N MET A 348 2.63 -24.23 35.55
CA MET A 348 3.09 -22.88 35.26
C MET A 348 3.13 -22.02 36.52
N LEU A 349 2.05 -22.01 37.31
CA LEU A 349 1.99 -21.21 38.54
C LEU A 349 3.06 -21.62 39.55
N THR A 350 3.35 -22.91 39.68
CA THR A 350 4.45 -23.40 40.52
C THR A 350 5.81 -22.96 39.98
N ALA A 351 6.04 -23.05 38.66
CA ALA A 351 7.30 -22.65 38.05
C ALA A 351 7.58 -21.14 38.21
N LEU A 352 6.54 -20.30 38.21
CA LEU A 352 6.66 -18.83 38.29
C LEU A 352 6.74 -18.28 39.73
N GLN A 353 6.74 -19.13 40.77
CA GLN A 353 6.74 -18.67 42.17
C GLN A 353 7.95 -17.79 42.54
N ASN A 354 9.09 -18.02 41.88
CA ASN A 354 10.33 -17.28 42.10
C ASN A 354 10.64 -16.30 40.96
N GLY A 355 9.64 -15.91 40.18
CA GLY A 355 9.80 -15.07 39.01
C GLY A 355 9.94 -15.89 37.72
N GLY A 356 9.79 -15.20 36.59
CA GLY A 356 9.77 -15.81 35.27
C GLY A 356 9.15 -14.89 34.24
N ILE A 357 9.00 -15.39 33.02
CA ILE A 357 8.62 -14.56 31.87
C ILE A 357 7.43 -15.21 31.16
N VAL A 358 6.39 -14.42 30.92
CA VAL A 358 5.16 -14.88 30.26
C VAL A 358 4.82 -13.94 29.11
N PHE A 359 4.94 -14.44 27.88
CA PHE A 359 4.37 -13.82 26.70
C PHE A 359 2.92 -14.26 26.57
N ALA A 360 1.97 -13.34 26.49
CA ALA A 360 0.54 -13.69 26.43
C ALA A 360 -0.27 -12.75 25.54
N GLY A 361 -1.13 -13.29 24.69
CA GLY A 361 -2.12 -12.50 23.95
C GLY A 361 -3.20 -11.93 24.90
N HIS A 362 -3.85 -10.80 24.63
CA HIS A 362 -3.70 -9.90 23.50
C HIS A 362 -3.14 -8.52 23.95
N PRO A 363 -2.31 -7.81 23.15
CA PRO A 363 -1.71 -6.52 23.51
C PRO A 363 -2.68 -5.41 23.96
N SER A 364 -3.95 -5.48 23.52
CA SER A 364 -5.00 -4.53 23.95
C SER A 364 -5.42 -4.68 25.43
N LEU A 365 -5.00 -5.78 26.09
CA LEU A 365 -5.42 -6.20 27.43
C LEU A 365 -6.94 -6.38 27.61
N ARG A 366 -7.71 -6.28 26.52
CA ARG A 366 -9.16 -6.44 26.60
C ARG A 366 -9.53 -7.90 26.65
N PHE A 367 -8.86 -8.75 25.89
CA PHE A 367 -9.12 -10.19 25.78
C PHE A 367 -7.83 -10.99 25.72
N GLY A 368 -7.98 -12.32 25.62
CA GLY A 368 -6.89 -13.25 25.64
C GLY A 368 -6.40 -13.58 27.06
N PRO A 369 -5.46 -14.53 27.17
CA PRO A 369 -4.93 -15.03 28.44
C PRO A 369 -4.31 -13.96 29.34
N VAL A 370 -3.83 -12.85 28.78
CA VAL A 370 -3.24 -11.75 29.55
C VAL A 370 -4.20 -11.19 30.62
N LYS A 371 -5.50 -11.19 30.36
CA LYS A 371 -6.50 -10.70 31.33
C LYS A 371 -6.51 -11.56 32.59
N ASP A 372 -6.43 -12.88 32.43
CA ASP A 372 -6.44 -13.83 33.53
C ASP A 372 -5.12 -13.77 34.30
N LEU A 373 -3.99 -13.57 33.60
CA LEU A 373 -2.69 -13.31 34.23
C LEU A 373 -2.69 -12.04 35.07
N LEU A 374 -3.32 -10.95 34.59
CA LEU A 374 -3.43 -9.70 35.36
C LEU A 374 -4.25 -9.89 36.64
N GLN A 375 -5.26 -10.77 36.64
CA GLN A 375 -6.02 -11.09 37.86
C GLN A 375 -5.16 -11.87 38.88
N LEU A 376 -4.30 -12.78 38.41
CA LEU A 376 -3.47 -13.61 39.28
C LEU A 376 -2.24 -12.88 39.83
N PHE A 377 -1.57 -12.09 38.99
CA PHE A 377 -0.26 -11.51 39.30
C PHE A 377 -0.32 -9.99 39.55
N GLY A 378 -1.47 -9.34 39.33
CA GLY A 378 -1.54 -7.89 39.26
C GLY A 378 -1.51 -7.14 40.58
N HIS A 379 -1.74 -7.84 41.70
CA HIS A 379 -1.69 -7.29 43.05
C HIS A 379 -0.34 -7.51 43.75
N ASP A 380 0.69 -7.98 43.03
CA ASP A 380 2.03 -8.15 43.58
C ASP A 380 2.99 -7.17 42.89
N ASN A 381 3.53 -6.23 43.66
CA ASN A 381 4.42 -5.17 43.18
C ASN A 381 5.79 -5.67 42.72
N ARG A 382 6.13 -6.94 42.99
CA ARG A 382 7.33 -7.57 42.41
C ARG A 382 7.16 -7.78 40.91
N ASN A 383 5.94 -8.06 40.47
CA ASN A 383 5.63 -8.35 39.07
C ASN A 383 5.60 -7.07 38.22
N ALA A 384 5.70 -7.25 36.91
CA ALA A 384 5.61 -6.15 35.97
C ALA A 384 4.87 -6.52 34.69
N LEU A 385 4.19 -5.53 34.11
CA LEU A 385 3.56 -5.59 32.80
C LEU A 385 4.40 -4.76 31.84
N LEU A 386 5.02 -5.42 30.86
CA LEU A 386 5.91 -4.80 29.88
C LEU A 386 5.15 -4.61 28.57
N LEU A 387 4.74 -3.38 28.29
CA LEU A 387 4.01 -3.03 27.08
C LEU A 387 4.99 -2.75 25.93
N SER A 388 5.08 -3.70 25.00
CA SER A 388 6.04 -3.65 23.89
C SER A 388 5.43 -3.46 22.49
N GLU A 389 4.10 -3.47 22.33
CA GLU A 389 3.49 -3.18 21.02
C GLU A 389 3.43 -1.68 20.70
N PRO A 390 3.93 -1.22 19.54
CA PRO A 390 3.93 0.20 19.20
C PRO A 390 2.58 0.71 18.68
N TYR A 391 1.64 -0.19 18.36
CA TYR A 391 0.36 0.19 17.76
C TYR A 391 -0.64 0.74 18.77
N PHE A 392 -0.48 0.55 20.09
CA PHE A 392 -1.47 0.99 21.06
C PHE A 392 -1.05 2.26 21.80
N ASP A 393 -2.02 3.13 22.09
CA ASP A 393 -1.82 4.17 23.10
C ASP A 393 -1.78 3.52 24.49
N MET A 394 -0.64 3.63 25.15
CA MET A 394 -0.39 2.94 26.41
C MET A 394 -1.25 3.48 27.55
N GLN A 395 -1.66 4.75 27.51
CA GLN A 395 -2.53 5.33 28.54
C GLN A 395 -3.93 4.72 28.44
N ASP A 396 -4.47 4.64 27.22
CA ASP A 396 -5.77 4.02 26.95
C ASP A 396 -5.78 2.51 27.28
N VAL A 397 -4.69 1.80 26.95
CA VAL A 397 -4.53 0.37 27.30
C VAL A 397 -4.62 0.18 28.81
N LEU A 398 -3.90 0.98 29.58
CA LEU A 398 -3.74 0.84 31.03
C LEU A 398 -4.88 1.42 31.87
N ALA A 399 -5.69 2.32 31.32
CA ALA A 399 -6.74 3.02 32.09
C ALA A 399 -7.63 2.09 32.95
N PRO A 400 -8.13 0.93 32.44
CA PRO A 400 -8.94 0.01 33.23
C PRO A 400 -8.17 -0.75 34.32
N PHE A 401 -6.84 -0.78 34.23
CA PHE A 401 -5.92 -1.53 35.08
C PHE A 401 -5.07 -0.63 35.98
N SER A 402 -5.46 0.64 36.11
CA SER A 402 -4.76 1.65 36.91
C SER A 402 -4.62 1.23 38.38
N SER A 403 -5.60 0.51 38.93
CA SER A 403 -5.63 0.03 40.32
C SER A 403 -4.70 -1.14 40.64
N LEU A 404 -4.12 -1.81 39.64
CA LEU A 404 -3.18 -2.93 39.87
C LEU A 404 -1.87 -2.42 40.47
N GLU A 405 -1.27 -3.19 41.38
CA GLU A 405 -0.03 -2.81 42.10
C GLU A 405 1.25 -3.15 41.32
N LEU A 406 1.17 -4.09 40.38
CA LEU A 406 2.28 -4.48 39.51
C LEU A 406 2.88 -3.25 38.79
N GLU A 407 4.19 -3.28 38.54
CA GLU A 407 4.89 -2.21 37.83
C GLU A 407 4.52 -2.19 36.33
N LYS A 408 4.02 -1.05 35.83
CA LYS A 408 3.71 -0.90 34.39
C LYS A 408 4.90 -0.27 33.68
N ILE A 409 5.53 -1.01 32.77
CA ILE A 409 6.76 -0.59 32.06
C ILE A 409 6.44 -0.39 30.58
N MET A 410 6.70 0.82 30.07
CA MET A 410 6.52 1.17 28.66
C MET A 410 7.82 0.98 27.89
N CYS A 411 7.83 0.06 26.94
CA CYS A 411 9.01 -0.27 26.16
C CYS A 411 8.57 -0.71 24.74
N PRO A 412 7.92 0.18 23.96
CA PRO A 412 7.45 -0.16 22.62
C PRO A 412 8.63 -0.54 21.73
N ILE A 413 8.48 -1.64 21.00
CA ILE A 413 9.49 -2.15 20.06
C ILE A 413 8.86 -2.09 18.68
N ASP A 414 9.29 -1.09 17.92
CA ASP A 414 8.85 -0.89 16.55
C ASP A 414 10.00 -1.23 15.61
N ALA A 415 9.76 -2.17 14.69
CA ALA A 415 10.75 -2.57 13.70
C ALA A 415 10.55 -1.87 12.35
N ARG A 416 9.49 -1.08 12.16
CA ARG A 416 9.21 -0.37 10.90
C ARG A 416 10.31 0.64 10.59
N LEU A 417 10.40 1.11 9.35
CA LEU A 417 11.32 2.20 9.00
C LEU A 417 10.95 3.46 9.79
N SER A 418 11.96 4.12 10.36
CA SER A 418 11.80 5.50 10.83
C SER A 418 11.68 6.45 9.65
N CYS A 419 11.21 7.69 9.87
CA CYS A 419 11.30 8.71 8.81
C CYS A 419 12.74 8.94 8.33
N GLY A 420 13.74 8.75 9.21
CA GLY A 420 15.15 8.86 8.85
C GLY A 420 15.60 7.73 7.92
N ASP A 421 15.24 6.50 8.24
CA ASP A 421 15.53 5.33 7.39
C ASP A 421 14.76 5.39 6.08
N ALA A 422 13.50 5.87 6.13
CA ALA A 422 12.68 6.11 4.96
C ALA A 422 13.33 7.13 4.02
N ASN A 423 13.93 8.20 4.53
CA ASN A 423 14.65 9.18 3.70
C ASN A 423 15.82 8.52 2.96
N GLN A 424 16.58 7.65 3.64
CA GLN A 424 17.67 6.89 3.01
C GLN A 424 17.14 5.90 1.96
N PHE A 425 16.04 5.21 2.28
CA PHE A 425 15.38 4.27 1.38
C PHE A 425 14.87 4.95 0.11
N ILE A 426 14.20 6.10 0.23
CA ILE A 426 13.72 6.93 -0.90
C ILE A 426 14.90 7.39 -1.75
N THR A 427 15.99 7.84 -1.12
CA THR A 427 17.20 8.29 -1.82
C THR A 427 17.86 7.16 -2.61
N ARG A 428 17.80 5.91 -2.12
CA ARG A 428 18.30 4.74 -2.86
C ARG A 428 17.38 4.32 -4.00
N CYS A 429 16.06 4.41 -3.80
CA CYS A 429 15.09 4.03 -4.82
C CYS A 429 14.96 5.07 -5.94
N CYS A 430 15.25 6.35 -5.69
CA CYS A 430 15.16 7.44 -6.66
C CYS A 430 13.85 7.48 -7.48
N PRO A 431 12.65 7.36 -6.86
CA PRO A 431 11.40 7.34 -7.60
C PRO A 431 11.11 8.67 -8.31
N ARG A 432 10.31 8.65 -9.39
CA ARG A 432 9.85 9.91 -10.03
C ARG A 432 8.75 10.59 -9.21
N ASN A 433 7.79 9.80 -8.72
CA ASN A 433 6.68 10.26 -7.89
C ASN A 433 6.75 9.56 -6.53
N LEU A 434 6.70 10.31 -5.45
CA LEU A 434 6.62 9.78 -4.09
C LEU A 434 5.22 10.05 -3.52
N LEU A 435 4.49 9.00 -3.17
CA LEU A 435 3.21 9.08 -2.48
C LEU A 435 3.40 8.67 -1.02
N VAL A 436 3.04 9.56 -0.09
CA VAL A 436 3.18 9.34 1.35
C VAL A 436 1.98 9.90 2.10
N PRO A 437 1.46 9.23 3.14
CA PRO A 437 0.43 9.80 4.01
C PRO A 437 0.87 11.15 4.61
N VAL A 438 -0.07 12.11 4.69
CA VAL A 438 0.15 13.48 5.16
C VAL A 438 0.69 13.54 6.60
N GLU A 439 0.46 12.51 7.39
CA GLU A 439 0.97 12.34 8.73
C GLU A 439 2.51 12.31 8.76
N PHE A 440 3.15 11.84 7.69
CA PHE A 440 4.60 11.76 7.57
C PHE A 440 5.24 13.00 6.91
N THR A 441 4.42 13.94 6.42
CA THR A 441 4.91 15.17 5.75
C THR A 441 4.99 16.38 6.67
N ARG A 442 4.42 16.32 7.87
CA ARG A 442 4.44 17.44 8.84
C ARG A 442 5.69 17.37 9.70
N SER A 443 6.29 18.50 10.09
CA SER A 443 7.32 18.50 11.15
C SER A 443 6.71 18.03 12.48
N ALA A 444 7.47 17.29 13.29
CA ALA A 444 6.97 16.78 14.57
C ALA A 444 6.55 17.97 15.44
N MET A 445 5.30 17.97 15.93
CA MET A 445 4.97 18.89 17.03
C MET A 445 5.74 18.41 18.27
N PRO A 446 6.39 19.30 19.04
CA PRO A 446 6.97 18.92 20.31
C PRO A 446 5.87 18.27 21.16
N GLN A 447 6.12 17.04 21.62
CA GLN A 447 5.22 16.36 22.54
C GLN A 447 4.99 17.31 23.73
N ARG A 448 3.72 17.52 24.11
CA ARG A 448 3.39 18.19 25.38
C ARG A 448 3.95 17.31 26.49
N THR A 449 5.11 17.66 27.04
CA THR A 449 5.55 17.14 28.31
C THR A 449 4.44 17.41 29.33
N ALA A 450 4.13 16.38 30.13
CA ALA A 450 3.17 16.51 31.21
C ALA A 450 3.57 17.71 32.07
N ILE A 451 2.59 18.57 32.35
CA ILE A 451 2.77 19.67 33.30
C ILE A 451 2.97 19.02 34.67
N ASP A 452 4.20 19.06 35.18
CA ASP A 452 4.45 18.76 36.58
C ASP A 452 3.65 19.75 37.43
N SER A 453 3.01 19.25 38.47
CA SER A 453 2.12 20.00 39.39
C SER A 453 2.82 21.08 40.24
N SER A 454 4.07 21.41 39.93
CA SER A 454 4.75 22.62 40.40
C SER A 454 4.69 23.65 39.28
N GLY A 455 3.90 24.72 39.45
CA GLY A 455 3.70 25.79 38.46
C GLY A 455 4.94 26.64 38.10
N ASN A 456 6.11 26.03 37.96
CA ASN A 456 7.28 26.63 37.35
C ASN A 456 7.28 26.30 35.86
N MET A 457 7.09 27.35 35.05
CA MET A 457 7.37 27.34 33.63
C MET A 457 8.89 27.38 33.42
N ASP A 458 9.58 26.27 33.68
CA ASP A 458 10.92 26.07 33.16
C ASP A 458 10.78 25.67 31.68
N GLN A 459 10.76 26.69 30.81
CA GLN A 459 11.00 26.51 29.38
C GLN A 459 12.47 26.12 29.18
N GLU A 460 12.81 24.87 29.51
CA GLU A 460 13.96 24.23 28.87
C GLU A 460 13.60 23.98 27.41
N ARG A 461 13.77 25.04 26.59
CA ARG A 461 14.04 24.85 25.17
C ARG A 461 15.33 24.05 25.09
N GLN A 462 15.25 22.74 24.96
CA GLN A 462 16.35 21.98 24.40
C GLN A 462 16.57 22.53 23.00
N ASP A 463 17.62 23.35 22.85
CA ASP A 463 18.16 23.77 21.56
C ASP A 463 18.70 22.51 20.85
N THR A 464 17.78 21.71 20.30
CA THR A 464 18.12 20.61 19.39
C THR A 464 18.60 21.25 18.10
N SER A 465 19.90 21.11 17.83
CA SER A 465 20.57 21.56 16.60
C SER A 465 19.69 21.31 15.36
N HIS A 466 19.65 22.23 14.40
CA HIS A 466 18.98 22.02 13.11
C HIS A 466 19.41 20.72 12.41
N PHE A 467 20.62 20.21 12.70
CA PHE A 467 21.16 18.94 12.20
C PHE A 467 20.61 17.69 12.91
N SER A 468 19.84 17.83 13.98
CA SER A 468 19.25 16.72 14.75
C SER A 468 17.82 16.38 14.32
N HIS A 469 17.23 17.16 13.40
CA HIS A 469 15.86 16.94 12.94
C HIS A 469 15.83 16.11 11.65
N VAL A 470 15.05 15.02 11.68
CA VAL A 470 14.73 14.25 10.49
C VAL A 470 13.84 15.08 9.57
N LEU A 471 14.30 15.33 8.34
CA LEU A 471 13.53 16.06 7.33
C LEU A 471 12.17 15.40 7.08
N PRO A 472 11.08 16.18 6.96
CA PRO A 472 9.80 15.65 6.52
C PRO A 472 9.90 15.02 5.13
N LEU A 473 9.16 13.93 4.90
CA LEU A 473 9.23 13.20 3.62
C LEU A 473 8.86 14.08 2.41
N SER A 474 8.02 15.10 2.61
CA SER A 474 7.63 16.06 1.56
C SER A 474 8.75 16.98 1.09
N GLU A 475 9.79 17.19 1.89
CA GLU A 475 10.90 18.09 1.58
C GLU A 475 12.02 17.38 0.80
N LEU A 476 11.91 16.07 0.60
CA LEU A 476 12.86 15.33 -0.22
C LEU A 476 12.67 15.64 -1.70
N THR A 477 13.55 16.49 -2.25
CA THR A 477 13.74 16.61 -3.70
C THR A 477 14.66 15.50 -4.20
N ILE A 478 14.12 14.59 -5.00
CA ILE A 478 14.91 13.50 -5.59
C ILE A 478 15.70 14.07 -6.77
N ALA A 479 17.01 14.16 -6.63
CA ALA A 479 17.90 14.76 -7.63
C ALA A 479 17.98 13.92 -8.92
N LYS A 480 17.01 14.06 -9.83
CA LYS A 480 17.16 13.70 -11.24
C LYS A 480 17.18 14.97 -12.09
N PRO A 481 18.24 15.24 -12.86
CA PRO A 481 18.46 16.53 -13.53
C PRO A 481 17.52 16.82 -14.72
N LYS A 482 16.46 16.02 -14.96
CA LYS A 482 15.62 16.11 -16.17
C LYS A 482 14.11 16.04 -15.95
N THR A 483 13.63 15.84 -14.72
CA THR A 483 12.20 15.75 -14.40
C THR A 483 11.97 16.28 -13.01
N ASP A 484 11.00 17.18 -12.82
CA ASP A 484 10.63 17.68 -11.49
C ASP A 484 10.09 16.51 -10.65
N PRO A 485 10.80 16.05 -9.61
CA PRO A 485 10.28 15.02 -8.72
C PRO A 485 9.09 15.60 -7.94
N THR A 486 7.98 14.88 -7.88
CA THR A 486 6.80 15.32 -7.12
C THR A 486 6.55 14.40 -5.94
N THR A 487 6.70 14.94 -4.72
CA THR A 487 6.20 14.31 -3.51
C THR A 487 4.76 14.76 -3.27
N VAL A 488 3.84 13.80 -3.18
CA VAL A 488 2.41 14.04 -3.00
C VAL A 488 1.97 13.49 -1.66
N ALA A 489 1.45 14.38 -0.81
CA ALA A 489 0.86 14.03 0.47
C ALA A 489 -0.54 13.42 0.27
N MET A 490 -0.74 12.18 0.70
CA MET A 490 -2.02 11.50 0.68
C MET A 490 -2.84 11.90 1.90
N LYS A 491 -4.10 12.24 1.65
CA LYS A 491 -5.09 12.42 2.70
C LYS A 491 -6.15 11.35 2.58
N LEU A 492 -6.73 11.00 3.72
CA LEU A 492 -7.80 10.03 3.79
C LEU A 492 -8.98 10.44 2.89
N LEU A 493 -9.48 9.49 2.11
CA LEU A 493 -10.58 9.63 1.14
C LEU A 493 -10.36 10.66 0.01
N GLU A 494 -9.25 11.39 0.00
CA GLU A 494 -8.92 12.28 -1.12
C GLU A 494 -8.25 11.47 -2.24
N PRO A 495 -8.82 11.44 -3.47
CA PRO A 495 -8.20 10.77 -4.59
C PRO A 495 -7.00 11.56 -5.10
N ILE A 496 -5.93 10.84 -5.44
CA ILE A 496 -4.77 11.36 -6.16
C ILE A 496 -4.79 10.77 -7.56
N VAL A 497 -4.66 11.64 -8.56
CA VAL A 497 -4.53 11.26 -9.96
C VAL A 497 -3.15 11.67 -10.40
N LEU A 498 -2.36 10.70 -10.87
CA LEU A 498 -1.06 10.94 -11.48
C LEU A 498 -1.25 10.84 -12.99
N ASP A 499 -1.21 11.97 -13.69
CA ASP A 499 -1.31 12.00 -15.14
C ASP A 499 0.01 11.54 -15.75
N LYS A 500 -0.01 10.37 -16.40
CA LYS A 500 1.15 9.77 -17.07
C LYS A 500 0.92 9.71 -18.57
N SER A 501 1.97 9.98 -19.35
CA SER A 501 1.92 9.77 -20.80
C SER A 501 1.92 8.27 -21.09
N ALA A 502 0.75 7.72 -21.45
CA ALA A 502 0.65 6.34 -21.87
C ALA A 502 1.38 6.16 -23.21
N LYS A 503 2.41 5.32 -23.23
CA LYS A 503 3.15 4.96 -24.45
C LYS A 503 2.49 3.81 -25.20
N TYR A 504 1.81 2.91 -24.47
CA TYR A 504 1.21 1.69 -25.00
C TYR A 504 -0.19 1.48 -24.41
N VAL A 505 -1.16 1.11 -25.24
CA VAL A 505 -2.51 0.78 -24.76
C VAL A 505 -2.97 -0.51 -25.43
N ASP A 506 -3.23 -1.54 -24.64
CA ASP A 506 -3.89 -2.75 -25.11
C ASP A 506 -5.38 -2.48 -25.29
N GLY A 507 -5.77 -2.21 -26.54
CA GLY A 507 -7.12 -1.85 -26.90
C GLY A 507 -7.74 -2.77 -27.94
N ARG A 508 -9.07 -2.93 -27.86
CA ARG A 508 -9.86 -3.53 -28.93
C ARG A 508 -10.25 -2.45 -29.93
N LEU A 509 -10.25 -2.81 -31.20
CA LEU A 509 -10.85 -1.98 -32.23
C LEU A 509 -12.37 -2.17 -32.21
N ASP A 510 -13.15 -1.08 -32.20
CA ASP A 510 -14.61 -1.17 -32.28
C ASP A 510 -15.01 -1.90 -33.58
N PRO A 511 -15.91 -2.90 -33.55
CA PRO A 511 -16.26 -3.68 -34.74
C PRO A 511 -16.75 -2.83 -35.91
N ARG A 512 -17.38 -1.67 -35.65
CA ARG A 512 -17.84 -0.76 -36.71
C ARG A 512 -16.67 -0.02 -37.35
N LEU A 513 -15.68 0.36 -36.56
CA LEU A 513 -14.46 1.00 -37.04
C LEU A 513 -13.57 -0.02 -37.78
N ALA A 514 -13.48 -1.25 -37.26
CA ALA A 514 -12.81 -2.37 -37.92
C ALA A 514 -13.41 -2.68 -39.29
N ALA A 515 -14.74 -2.71 -39.41
CA ALA A 515 -15.42 -2.98 -40.68
C ALA A 515 -15.18 -1.89 -41.75
N LYS A 516 -14.87 -0.65 -41.34
CA LYS A 516 -14.53 0.47 -42.24
C LYS A 516 -13.04 0.57 -42.54
N THR A 517 -12.22 -0.24 -41.88
CA THR A 517 -10.77 -0.17 -41.97
C THR A 517 -10.29 -0.83 -43.26
N VAL A 518 -9.53 -0.08 -44.08
CA VAL A 518 -8.94 -0.60 -45.32
C VAL A 518 -7.58 -1.20 -45.01
N LEU A 519 -7.42 -2.48 -45.31
CA LEU A 519 -6.16 -3.21 -45.15
C LEU A 519 -5.26 -2.97 -46.38
N THR A 520 -4.01 -2.65 -46.11
CA THR A 520 -2.91 -2.54 -47.08
C THR A 520 -1.82 -3.55 -46.75
N ASP A 521 -1.29 -4.23 -47.75
CA ASP A 521 -0.15 -5.12 -47.58
C ASP A 521 1.15 -4.30 -47.50
N VAL A 522 1.89 -4.47 -46.39
CA VAL A 522 3.20 -3.88 -46.19
C VAL A 522 4.17 -4.99 -45.81
N GLY A 523 5.00 -5.42 -46.77
CA GLY A 523 6.03 -6.44 -46.53
C GLY A 523 5.48 -7.84 -46.23
N GLY A 524 4.36 -8.23 -46.84
CA GLY A 524 3.71 -9.52 -46.63
C GLY A 524 2.89 -9.59 -45.33
N LYS A 525 2.65 -8.44 -44.69
CA LYS A 525 1.81 -8.30 -43.50
C LYS A 525 0.69 -7.31 -43.81
N ALA A 526 -0.55 -7.72 -43.51
CA ALA A 526 -1.69 -6.82 -43.61
C ALA A 526 -1.59 -5.75 -42.51
N ALA A 527 -1.49 -4.49 -42.92
CA ALA A 527 -1.47 -3.32 -42.05
C ALA A 527 -2.69 -2.44 -42.37
N ALA A 528 -3.17 -1.67 -41.40
CA ALA A 528 -4.18 -0.66 -41.67
C ALA A 528 -3.99 0.56 -40.77
N TYR A 529 -4.30 1.72 -41.32
CA TYR A 529 -4.36 2.95 -40.54
C TYR A 529 -5.78 3.13 -39.98
N VAL A 530 -5.88 3.34 -38.68
CA VAL A 530 -7.17 3.51 -37.99
C VAL A 530 -7.10 4.73 -37.07
N SER A 531 -8.11 5.58 -37.15
CA SER A 531 -8.23 6.82 -36.38
C SER A 531 -9.56 6.82 -35.64
N GLY A 532 -9.53 7.19 -34.35
CA GLY A 532 -10.71 7.10 -33.49
C GLY A 532 -10.54 7.81 -32.15
N VAL A 533 -11.56 7.71 -31.30
CA VAL A 533 -11.54 8.12 -29.90
C VAL A 533 -11.34 6.87 -29.05
N LEU A 534 -10.25 6.82 -28.31
CA LEU A 534 -9.99 5.76 -27.35
C LEU A 534 -10.92 5.95 -26.14
N ARG A 535 -11.91 5.08 -25.98
CA ARG A 535 -12.79 5.09 -24.81
C ARG A 535 -12.39 3.99 -23.84
N VAL A 536 -12.23 4.37 -22.58
CA VAL A 536 -12.09 3.42 -21.49
C VAL A 536 -13.47 2.87 -21.15
N LYS A 537 -13.68 1.57 -21.34
CA LYS A 537 -14.81 0.82 -20.77
C LYS A 537 -14.25 -0.11 -19.70
N ARG A 538 -15.06 -0.49 -18.69
CA ARG A 538 -14.65 -1.51 -17.71
C ARG A 538 -14.06 -2.70 -18.46
N LYS A 539 -12.81 -3.06 -18.14
CA LYS A 539 -12.10 -4.22 -18.73
C LYS A 539 -11.70 -4.12 -20.21
N SER A 540 -11.74 -2.93 -20.83
CA SER A 540 -11.20 -2.76 -22.20
C SER A 540 -11.01 -1.30 -22.59
N PHE A 541 -9.86 -0.97 -23.18
CA PHE A 541 -9.74 0.21 -24.03
C PHE A 541 -10.37 -0.11 -25.39
N VAL A 542 -11.35 0.69 -25.85
CA VAL A 542 -11.97 0.49 -27.16
C VAL A 542 -11.73 1.71 -28.02
N LEU A 543 -11.03 1.52 -29.14
CA LEU A 543 -10.88 2.57 -30.15
C LEU A 543 -12.17 2.66 -30.96
N GLN A 544 -12.94 3.72 -30.74
CA GLN A 544 -14.24 3.95 -31.38
C GLN A 544 -14.14 5.02 -32.47
N GLU A 545 -15.09 5.03 -33.40
CA GLU A 545 -15.21 6.09 -34.40
C GLU A 545 -15.42 7.45 -33.71
N ARG A 546 -14.87 8.52 -34.30
CA ARG A 546 -15.12 9.88 -33.82
C ARG A 546 -16.63 10.16 -33.94
N PRO A 547 -17.30 10.66 -32.89
CA PRO A 547 -18.71 11.01 -33.00
C PRO A 547 -18.85 12.12 -34.04
N ASP A 548 -19.58 11.85 -35.12
CA ASP A 548 -19.93 12.86 -36.12
C ASP A 548 -20.62 14.03 -35.43
N ALA A 549 -20.08 15.23 -35.60
CA ALA A 549 -20.64 16.49 -35.09
C ALA A 549 -22.03 16.82 -35.68
N SER A 550 -22.61 15.95 -36.51
CA SER A 550 -23.87 16.14 -37.24
C SER A 550 -24.99 15.14 -36.88
N SER A 551 -24.81 14.22 -35.92
CA SER A 551 -25.82 13.18 -35.63
C SER A 551 -26.59 13.33 -34.30
N SER A 552 -26.60 14.53 -33.68
CA SER A 552 -27.49 14.84 -32.55
C SER A 552 -28.85 15.40 -32.98
N SER A 553 -29.49 14.83 -34.00
CA SER A 553 -30.94 15.05 -34.19
C SER A 553 -31.59 13.98 -35.08
N ARG A 554 -32.15 12.96 -34.43
CA ARG A 554 -33.41 12.27 -34.79
C ARG A 554 -33.49 10.95 -34.04
N ALA A 555 -33.98 11.02 -32.80
CA ALA A 555 -34.68 9.88 -32.22
C ALA A 555 -36.14 9.97 -32.71
N SER A 556 -36.50 9.08 -33.64
CA SER A 556 -37.89 8.81 -34.00
C SER A 556 -38.57 8.08 -32.83
N PRO A 557 -39.77 8.49 -32.37
CA PRO A 557 -40.42 7.79 -31.28
C PRO A 557 -41.08 6.50 -31.79
N ALA A 558 -40.89 5.44 -31.02
CA ALA A 558 -41.59 4.18 -31.18
C ALA A 558 -43.10 4.35 -30.95
N SER A 559 -43.86 3.59 -31.74
CA SER A 559 -45.30 3.38 -31.71
C SER A 559 -45.88 3.17 -30.31
N VAL A 560 -46.92 3.95 -29.97
CA VAL A 560 -47.87 3.61 -28.91
C VAL A 560 -49.28 3.66 -29.50
N GLU A 561 -50.00 2.59 -29.22
CA GLU A 561 -51.34 2.26 -29.66
C GLU A 561 -52.37 3.32 -29.25
N SER A 562 -53.34 3.49 -30.14
CA SER A 562 -54.51 4.34 -29.98
C SER A 562 -55.54 3.70 -29.03
N SER A 563 -55.89 4.42 -27.96
CA SER A 563 -57.22 4.29 -27.36
C SER A 563 -57.79 5.67 -27.04
N SER A 564 -58.90 5.95 -27.70
CA SER A 564 -59.79 7.10 -27.63
C SER A 564 -60.30 7.41 -26.21
N THR A 565 -60.43 8.71 -25.88
CA THR A 565 -61.72 9.34 -25.54
C THR A 565 -61.60 10.86 -25.48
N ASN A 566 -62.65 11.53 -25.97
CA ASN A 566 -62.90 12.96 -25.99
C ASN A 566 -62.85 13.62 -24.59
N ASP A 567 -62.33 14.84 -24.50
CA ASP A 567 -63.22 15.99 -24.23
C ASP A 567 -62.59 17.37 -24.53
N ARG A 568 -63.44 18.29 -24.99
CA ARG A 568 -63.13 19.67 -25.37
C ARG A 568 -63.44 20.62 -24.20
N SER A 569 -62.53 21.54 -23.85
CA SER A 569 -62.87 22.97 -23.64
C SER A 569 -61.68 23.87 -23.25
N LYS A 570 -61.38 24.82 -24.14
CA LYS A 570 -61.23 26.29 -23.97
C LYS A 570 -60.53 26.93 -22.74
N THR A 571 -59.70 27.92 -23.13
CA THR A 571 -59.48 29.29 -22.61
C THR A 571 -58.37 29.61 -21.58
N ASN A 572 -57.38 30.35 -22.09
CA ASN A 572 -56.71 31.55 -21.56
C ASN A 572 -56.90 31.90 -20.06
N ALA A 573 -55.80 32.03 -19.32
CA ALA A 573 -55.21 33.34 -18.99
C ALA A 573 -54.09 33.21 -17.96
N SER A 574 -53.04 33.99 -18.19
CA SER A 574 -51.88 34.23 -17.33
C SER A 574 -52.25 34.82 -15.97
N ARG A 575 -51.65 34.33 -14.87
CA ARG A 575 -51.07 35.18 -13.82
C ARG A 575 -50.17 34.40 -12.86
N ARG A 576 -49.01 35.00 -12.60
CA ARG A 576 -47.97 34.66 -11.62
C ARG A 576 -48.54 34.49 -10.21
N LYS A 577 -48.12 33.43 -9.49
CA LYS A 577 -47.37 33.50 -8.22
C LYS A 577 -47.01 32.11 -7.68
N SER A 578 -45.73 31.97 -7.35
CA SER A 578 -45.08 31.16 -6.30
C SER A 578 -45.92 30.17 -5.47
N SER A 579 -45.54 28.90 -5.48
CA SER A 579 -45.43 28.04 -4.28
C SER A 579 -44.70 26.71 -4.60
N MET A 580 -44.22 26.07 -3.53
CA MET A 580 -43.41 24.84 -3.42
C MET A 580 -43.94 23.62 -4.18
N ALA A 581 -43.03 22.75 -4.66
CA ALA A 581 -42.93 21.32 -4.27
C ALA A 581 -42.05 20.46 -5.22
N ASN A 582 -41.34 19.52 -4.61
CA ASN A 582 -41.01 18.15 -5.06
C ASN A 582 -40.09 17.86 -6.27
N ASN A 583 -38.95 17.23 -5.91
CA ASN A 583 -38.36 16.00 -6.45
C ASN A 583 -38.73 15.56 -7.88
N SER A 584 -37.71 15.51 -8.75
CA SER A 584 -37.33 14.26 -9.41
C SER A 584 -35.89 14.34 -9.94
N ALA A 585 -35.16 13.25 -9.73
CA ALA A 585 -33.76 13.08 -10.09
C ALA A 585 -33.55 13.14 -11.61
N GLY A 586 -32.71 14.07 -12.05
CA GLY A 586 -32.08 14.05 -13.37
C GLY A 586 -30.59 13.73 -13.19
N LEU A 587 -30.15 12.56 -13.65
CA LEU A 587 -28.75 12.17 -13.75
C LEU A 587 -27.97 13.21 -14.58
N LEU A 588 -27.23 14.08 -13.90
CA LEU A 588 -26.22 14.93 -14.53
C LEU A 588 -25.04 14.06 -14.92
N ARG A 589 -24.85 13.85 -16.23
CA ARG A 589 -23.62 13.26 -16.78
C ARG A 589 -22.41 14.13 -16.36
N PRO A 590 -21.27 13.53 -15.98
CA PRO A 590 -20.08 14.29 -15.65
C PRO A 590 -19.59 15.07 -16.88
N PRO A 591 -18.95 16.24 -16.69
CA PRO A 591 -18.44 17.06 -17.78
C PRO A 591 -17.36 16.28 -18.54
N VAL A 592 -17.53 16.17 -19.86
CA VAL A 592 -16.51 15.61 -20.76
C VAL A 592 -15.41 16.66 -20.90
N ILE A 593 -14.22 16.35 -20.41
CA ILE A 593 -13.02 17.15 -20.68
C ILE A 593 -12.56 16.80 -22.09
N GLU A 594 -12.70 17.75 -23.02
CA GLU A 594 -12.26 17.59 -24.41
C GLU A 594 -10.84 18.14 -24.53
N TYR A 595 -9.85 17.24 -24.50
CA TYR A 595 -8.46 17.58 -24.74
C TYR A 595 -8.17 17.48 -26.25
N ARG A 596 -7.67 18.58 -26.85
CA ARG A 596 -7.27 18.63 -28.26
C ARG A 596 -5.80 19.03 -28.33
N GLU A 597 -4.94 18.07 -28.65
CA GLU A 597 -3.56 18.34 -29.03
C GLU A 597 -3.48 18.35 -30.56
N LYS A 598 -2.95 19.43 -31.13
CA LYS A 598 -2.71 19.52 -32.57
C LYS A 598 -1.48 18.69 -32.89
N THR A 599 -1.67 17.51 -33.47
CA THR A 599 -0.56 16.73 -34.02
C THR A 599 -0.51 16.97 -35.53
N ASN A 600 0.65 17.38 -36.02
CA ASN A 600 0.88 17.55 -37.45
C ASN A 600 1.46 16.24 -37.98
N MET A 601 0.75 15.55 -38.87
CA MET A 601 1.30 14.39 -39.57
C MET A 601 2.07 14.86 -40.81
N LEU A 602 3.28 14.32 -41.02
CA LEU A 602 4.12 14.63 -42.17
C LEU A 602 4.01 13.50 -43.17
N LEU A 603 3.62 13.80 -44.41
CA LEU A 603 3.37 12.80 -45.45
C LEU A 603 4.09 13.21 -46.75
N GLY A 604 4.86 12.30 -47.32
CA GLY A 604 5.59 12.52 -48.57
C GLY A 604 6.90 11.73 -48.63
N SER A 605 7.52 11.75 -49.81
CA SER A 605 8.86 11.20 -50.04
C SER A 605 9.85 12.35 -50.21
N VAL A 606 11.03 12.21 -49.62
CA VAL A 606 12.14 13.17 -49.79
C VAL A 606 12.88 12.83 -51.09
N ASP A 607 13.06 13.82 -51.94
CA ASP A 607 13.82 13.70 -53.20
C ASP A 607 15.28 14.10 -52.95
N GLU A 608 16.19 13.17 -53.20
CA GLU A 608 17.63 13.32 -52.94
C GLU A 608 18.28 14.44 -53.77
N GLU A 609 17.84 14.64 -55.01
CA GLU A 609 18.40 15.67 -55.89
C GLU A 609 17.92 17.06 -55.48
N LYS A 610 16.64 17.18 -55.14
CA LYS A 610 16.03 18.41 -54.63
C LYS A 610 16.65 18.78 -53.29
N LEU A 611 16.87 17.81 -52.40
CA LEU A 611 17.53 18.04 -51.11
C LEU A 611 18.99 18.48 -51.30
N SER A 612 19.73 17.82 -52.20
CA SER A 612 21.11 18.20 -52.53
C SER A 612 21.21 19.63 -53.07
N ARG A 613 20.26 20.04 -53.94
CA ARG A 613 20.18 21.42 -54.44
C ARG A 613 19.87 22.43 -53.34
N GLN A 614 18.96 22.10 -52.41
CA GLN A 614 18.62 22.95 -51.28
C GLN A 614 19.79 23.14 -50.32
N ILE A 615 20.54 22.07 -50.02
CA ILE A 615 21.75 22.14 -49.19
C ILE A 615 22.80 23.06 -49.86
N LYS A 616 23.06 22.89 -51.15
CA LYS A 616 24.01 23.72 -51.91
C LYS A 616 23.57 25.19 -52.04
N SER A 617 22.26 25.46 -51.98
CA SER A 617 21.77 26.84 -51.98
C SER A 617 22.03 27.57 -50.65
N HIS A 618 22.10 26.81 -49.55
CA HIS A 618 22.37 27.35 -48.21
C HIS A 618 23.87 27.36 -47.89
N ASP A 619 24.64 26.42 -48.43
CA ASP A 619 26.11 26.38 -48.38
C ASP A 619 26.67 26.05 -49.78
N PRO A 620 27.10 27.05 -50.57
CA PRO A 620 27.62 26.86 -51.92
C PRO A 620 28.86 25.95 -52.01
N ASN A 621 29.57 25.78 -50.88
CA ASN A 621 30.77 24.95 -50.80
C ASN A 621 30.48 23.53 -50.29
N ALA A 622 29.22 23.21 -49.95
CA ALA A 622 28.84 21.90 -49.44
C ALA A 622 29.00 20.80 -50.51
N GLN A 623 29.81 19.79 -50.19
CA GLN A 623 29.94 18.58 -50.98
C GLN A 623 28.98 17.52 -50.45
N VAL A 624 28.05 17.07 -51.30
CA VAL A 624 27.06 16.05 -50.98
C VAL A 624 27.42 14.78 -51.74
N PHE A 625 27.81 13.73 -51.01
CA PHE A 625 28.12 12.42 -51.58
C PHE A 625 26.89 11.53 -51.47
N ILE A 626 26.44 10.96 -52.58
CA ILE A 626 25.28 10.05 -52.61
C ILE A 626 25.77 8.66 -52.96
N SER A 627 25.44 7.67 -52.13
CA SER A 627 25.68 6.26 -52.40
C SER A 627 24.41 5.44 -52.23
N GLN A 628 24.25 4.40 -53.04
CA GLN A 628 23.16 3.42 -52.92
C GLN A 628 23.72 2.14 -52.31
N SER A 629 22.94 1.52 -51.42
CA SER A 629 23.24 0.21 -50.86
C SER A 629 23.12 -0.90 -51.91
N GLN A 630 23.84 -2.01 -51.75
CA GLN A 630 23.91 -3.11 -52.74
C GLN A 630 22.55 -3.79 -53.01
N ASP A 631 21.56 -3.59 -52.14
CA ASP A 631 20.20 -4.15 -52.26
C ASP A 631 19.16 -3.13 -52.79
N ASP A 632 19.59 -1.96 -53.29
CA ASP A 632 18.74 -0.86 -53.78
C ASP A 632 17.67 -0.33 -52.79
N ALA A 633 17.73 -0.75 -51.52
CA ALA A 633 16.70 -0.47 -50.52
C ALA A 633 16.88 0.89 -49.82
N GLU A 634 18.12 1.34 -49.69
CA GLU A 634 18.47 2.57 -48.95
C GLU A 634 19.46 3.43 -49.74
N LEU A 635 19.13 4.72 -49.83
CA LEU A 635 19.99 5.75 -50.41
C LEU A 635 20.61 6.58 -49.29
N LEU A 636 21.92 6.71 -49.32
CA LEU A 636 22.70 7.37 -48.30
C LEU A 636 23.31 8.66 -48.83
N MET A 637 23.13 9.76 -48.12
CA MET A 637 23.73 11.06 -48.42
C MET A 637 24.69 11.44 -47.29
N SER A 638 25.96 11.68 -47.61
CA SER A 638 26.97 12.15 -46.67
C SER A 638 27.35 13.59 -46.99
N ILE A 639 27.34 14.45 -45.95
CA ILE A 639 27.59 15.89 -46.08
C ILE A 639 28.71 16.28 -45.09
N PRO A 640 29.99 16.16 -45.47
CA PRO A 640 31.10 16.32 -44.53
C PRO A 640 31.21 17.72 -43.92
N SER A 641 30.85 18.79 -44.65
CA SER A 641 30.88 20.16 -44.11
C SER A 641 29.94 20.35 -42.92
N MET A 642 28.83 19.60 -42.90
CA MET A 642 27.81 19.64 -41.87
C MET A 642 27.96 18.53 -40.82
N ASP A 643 28.96 17.65 -40.97
CA ASP A 643 29.13 16.44 -40.14
C ASP A 643 27.80 15.67 -40.00
N ALA A 644 27.18 15.39 -41.14
CA ALA A 644 25.83 14.85 -41.21
C ALA A 644 25.70 13.74 -42.24
N ARG A 645 24.87 12.75 -41.91
CA ARG A 645 24.50 11.63 -42.77
C ARG A 645 22.97 11.52 -42.83
N ILE A 646 22.44 11.34 -44.03
CA ILE A 646 21.00 11.18 -44.27
C ILE A 646 20.77 9.83 -44.95
N THR A 647 19.91 9.01 -44.36
CA THR A 647 19.50 7.73 -44.94
C THR A 647 18.05 7.83 -45.38
N LEU A 648 17.80 7.60 -46.67
CA LEU A 648 16.49 7.59 -47.31
C LEU A 648 16.12 6.14 -47.66
N ALA A 649 15.29 5.52 -46.83
CA ALA A 649 14.73 4.20 -47.08
C ALA A 649 13.39 4.35 -47.80
N LYS A 650 13.44 4.49 -49.13
CA LYS A 650 12.26 4.79 -49.97
C LYS A 650 11.17 3.71 -49.86
N ALA A 651 11.56 2.43 -49.79
CA ALA A 651 10.62 1.31 -49.64
C ALA A 651 9.94 1.27 -48.27
N GLY A 652 10.62 1.77 -47.22
CA GLY A 652 10.11 1.79 -45.85
C GLY A 652 9.48 3.11 -45.41
N GLY A 653 9.42 4.12 -46.30
CA GLY A 653 8.90 5.45 -45.98
C GLY A 653 9.65 6.14 -44.83
N ARG A 654 10.94 5.83 -44.65
CA ARG A 654 11.75 6.27 -43.50
C ARG A 654 12.90 7.17 -43.97
N THR A 655 13.01 8.33 -43.32
CA THR A 655 14.14 9.25 -43.45
C THR A 655 14.84 9.35 -42.10
N MET A 656 16.14 9.13 -42.06
CA MET A 656 16.96 9.22 -40.85
C MET A 656 18.06 10.26 -41.06
N ILE A 657 18.23 11.17 -40.11
CA ILE A 657 19.28 12.19 -40.12
C ILE A 657 20.16 11.96 -38.89
N GLU A 658 21.46 11.76 -39.12
CA GLU A 658 22.48 11.54 -38.10
C GLU A 658 23.47 12.71 -38.16
N THR A 659 23.65 13.43 -37.06
CA THR A 659 24.63 14.53 -36.97
C THR A 659 24.91 14.86 -35.50
N GLU A 660 26.14 15.26 -35.19
CA GLU A 660 26.54 15.71 -33.86
C GLU A 660 26.28 17.22 -33.64
N LYS A 661 25.99 17.98 -34.71
CA LYS A 661 25.81 19.43 -34.67
C LYS A 661 24.34 19.83 -34.67
N GLU A 662 23.90 20.51 -33.61
CA GLU A 662 22.50 20.92 -33.44
C GLU A 662 22.00 21.88 -34.53
N GLU A 663 22.85 22.81 -35.00
CA GLU A 663 22.53 23.72 -36.10
C GLU A 663 22.30 22.98 -37.42
N SER A 664 23.10 21.94 -37.68
CA SER A 664 22.98 21.08 -38.86
C SER A 664 21.71 20.23 -38.77
N ARG A 665 21.38 19.71 -37.58
CA ARG A 665 20.11 19.00 -37.32
C ARG A 665 18.90 19.89 -37.64
N ALA A 666 18.88 21.12 -37.14
CA ALA A 666 17.77 22.05 -37.34
C ALA A 666 17.59 22.44 -38.82
N LEU A 667 18.69 22.76 -39.51
CA LEU A 667 18.67 23.09 -40.94
C LEU A 667 18.18 21.91 -41.79
N LEU A 668 18.79 20.73 -41.62
CA LEU A 668 18.42 19.55 -42.41
C LEU A 668 16.99 19.10 -42.15
N THR A 669 16.52 19.19 -40.90
CA THR A 669 15.11 18.95 -40.57
C THR A 669 14.19 19.91 -41.33
N THR A 670 14.51 21.20 -41.35
CA THR A 670 13.71 22.21 -42.06
C THR A 670 13.64 21.94 -43.56
N LEU A 671 14.78 21.60 -44.18
CA LEU A 671 14.84 21.28 -45.61
C LEU A 671 14.04 20.02 -45.96
N VAL A 672 14.12 18.98 -45.13
CA VAL A 672 13.33 17.76 -45.28
C VAL A 672 11.84 18.06 -45.12
N LEU A 673 11.44 18.78 -44.07
CA LEU A 673 10.05 19.16 -43.82
C LEU A 673 9.46 20.00 -44.96
N ALA A 674 10.25 20.87 -45.59
CA ALA A 674 9.82 21.67 -46.75
C ALA A 674 9.44 20.83 -47.98
N GLN A 675 9.82 19.54 -48.01
CA GLN A 675 9.43 18.60 -49.06
C GLN A 675 8.22 17.75 -48.67
N LEU A 676 7.79 17.78 -47.41
CA LEU A 676 6.69 16.97 -46.88
C LEU A 676 5.41 17.81 -46.76
N ALA A 677 4.27 17.18 -47.02
CA ALA A 677 2.97 17.79 -46.76
C ALA A 677 2.68 17.70 -45.26
N VAL A 678 2.39 18.85 -44.65
CA VAL A 678 1.94 18.92 -43.25
C VAL A 678 0.43 18.78 -43.24
N ILE A 679 -0.05 17.65 -42.74
CA ILE A 679 -1.47 17.43 -42.49
C ILE A 679 -1.74 17.88 -41.05
N HIS A 680 -2.47 18.98 -40.91
CA HIS A 680 -2.95 19.46 -39.63
C HIS A 680 -4.14 18.59 -39.18
N GLN A 681 -4.01 17.88 -38.05
CA GLN A 681 -5.15 17.20 -37.38
C GLN A 681 -5.76 18.05 -36.28
#